data_AF-A0A0W0T0T9-F1
#
_entry.id   AF-A0A0W0T0T9-F1
#
_cell.length_a   1.000
_cell.length_b   1.000
_cell.length_c   1.000
_cell.angle_alpha   90.00
_cell.angle_beta   90.00
_cell.angle_gamma   90.00
#
_symmetry.space_group_name_H-M   'P 1'
#
loop_
_entity.id
_entity.type
_entity.pdbx_description
1 polymer ?
#
loop_
_entity_poly.entity_id
_entity_poly.type
_entity_poly.pdbx_seq_one_letter_code
_entity_poly.pdbx_strand_id
1 'polypeptide(L)'
;MKKWKILCAATCLFFSTFCLSETINNTDIRQLVNFIVSNKMLIATPERKLVPLSFFLGTQEDIDAYFGDFICTANNSCTVVNTLFTPFAILGRGLPPLEGTELEWLQAQAQIERTTVRYATDIYHGATRQIALALAAKNGFLAPERAKILILNELLYIMNPINRATGLAFLYGNKTPIFNPNFAFSFQRLAINFFNKDPFFNGRFQDFIRRDFNLLDASIAEQGHHFPAFFNFITTWSDFRPLTGKNAWAQLIGPLQAEFILDNGRIPLNSLALQNAINSLIPFGFMQTGIGAFYFAPLGTQGIQVPLQLGEISIEDNFEVLAGLQILKAILQKTIQTVEVRQAIASINIMLYGGRTINGFRTLGLLNFLYNGSFDVENGLFITGGIALTPSATDDWQPGRSFRASFTAVSTNLWAISALGVETIDNWFGRGTALKIWQTVRNNGGFFNNGELWGLGFSLNNNVGAKPESIMAAAQTAAAVNALNSLIDFYRNSDIDVRDLEEDLASLQLNFSHLRNDRYLDSNFVDATPREFFITVPPVIGQAFLHASKRFSIPFDWNANTIASINANAWVIMNNFNFNPFQYGGRPEGENYPIPQKVDILDKTVQTITDALPMDVTVNFSAGELGPIRRLVLRYNLDGSQTNWIVAANIDQRDGFTTLPRGTKAISISTSEDDFNNICHINPATSLCADRDCLTVRSINAHWSADGLGNCDLGD
;
A
#
# COMPACT_ATOMS: atom_id res chain seq x y z
N MET A 1 20.43 20.65 64.82
CA MET A 1 19.12 20.58 64.11
C MET A 1 19.21 21.11 62.67
N LYS A 2 20.05 20.52 61.80
CA LYS A 2 20.28 21.00 60.42
C LYS A 2 20.42 19.89 59.36
N LYS A 3 19.93 18.68 59.66
CA LYS A 3 20.02 17.51 58.74
C LYS A 3 18.66 16.92 58.32
N TRP A 4 17.53 17.56 58.68
CA TRP A 4 16.19 17.02 58.40
C TRP A 4 15.34 17.85 57.42
N LYS A 5 15.86 18.95 56.87
CA LYS A 5 15.13 19.77 55.87
C LYS A 5 15.50 19.50 54.40
N ILE A 6 16.50 18.65 54.13
CA ILE A 6 16.93 18.33 52.76
C ILE A 6 16.23 17.07 52.22
N LEU A 7 15.68 16.21 53.10
CA LEU A 7 15.03 14.97 52.67
C LEU A 7 13.59 15.17 52.14
N CYS A 8 12.88 16.24 52.55
CA CYS A 8 11.51 16.49 52.07
C CYS A 8 11.42 17.26 50.74
N ALA A 9 12.49 17.92 50.30
CA ALA A 9 12.51 18.61 49.00
C ALA A 9 12.80 17.65 47.83
N ALA A 10 13.55 16.57 48.07
CA ALA A 10 13.85 15.57 47.06
C ALA A 10 12.65 14.65 46.76
N THR A 11 11.74 14.42 47.72
CA THR A 11 10.56 13.56 47.50
C THR A 11 9.46 14.27 46.71
N CYS A 12 9.31 15.60 46.81
CA CYS A 12 8.32 16.35 46.02
C CYS A 12 8.69 16.55 44.54
N LEU A 13 9.99 16.42 44.19
CA LEU A 13 10.45 16.48 42.79
C LEU A 13 10.33 15.16 42.04
N PHE A 14 10.20 14.02 42.74
CA PHE A 14 9.95 12.71 42.10
C PHE A 14 8.47 12.38 41.89
N PHE A 15 7.55 13.05 42.61
CA PHE A 15 6.09 12.87 42.41
C PHE A 15 5.46 13.86 41.42
N SER A 16 6.18 14.91 40.98
CA SER A 16 5.67 15.87 40.00
C SER A 16 5.93 15.47 38.54
N THR A 17 6.94 14.63 38.28
CA THR A 17 7.23 14.11 36.93
C THR A 17 6.25 13.02 36.48
N PHE A 18 5.66 12.24 37.40
CA PHE A 18 4.68 11.21 37.05
C PHE A 18 3.29 11.78 36.71
N CYS A 19 2.85 12.89 37.32
CA CYS A 19 1.56 13.52 36.96
C CYS A 19 1.62 14.37 35.67
N LEU A 20 2.81 14.82 35.24
CA LEU A 20 2.96 15.63 34.03
C LEU A 20 2.98 14.76 32.75
N SER A 21 3.49 13.52 32.82
CA SER A 21 3.50 12.60 31.67
C SER A 21 2.09 12.16 31.24
N GLU A 22 1.18 11.92 32.20
CA GLU A 22 -0.19 11.49 31.93
C GLU A 22 -1.06 12.61 31.34
N THR A 23 -0.82 13.86 31.76
CA THR A 23 -1.56 15.05 31.30
C THR A 23 -1.13 15.53 29.92
N ILE A 24 0.16 15.39 29.58
CA ILE A 24 0.69 15.72 28.24
C ILE A 24 0.17 14.71 27.20
N ASN A 25 0.22 13.40 27.49
CA ASN A 25 -0.24 12.37 26.55
C ASN A 25 -1.76 12.47 26.28
N ASN A 26 -2.57 12.73 27.32
CA ASN A 26 -4.01 12.90 27.16
C ASN A 26 -4.40 14.12 26.32
N THR A 27 -3.59 15.19 26.34
CA THR A 27 -3.84 16.38 25.53
C THR A 27 -3.57 16.08 24.06
N ASP A 28 -2.46 15.42 23.75
CA ASP A 28 -2.10 15.05 22.39
C ASP A 28 -3.15 14.12 21.77
N ILE A 29 -3.55 13.05 22.47
CA ILE A 29 -4.61 12.14 21.98
C ILE A 29 -5.93 12.87 21.73
N ARG A 30 -6.32 13.81 22.59
CA ARG A 30 -7.52 14.64 22.36
C ARG A 30 -7.40 15.47 21.08
N GLN A 31 -6.22 16.01 20.77
CA GLN A 31 -5.99 16.78 19.54
C GLN A 31 -6.07 15.88 18.29
N LEU A 32 -5.54 14.65 18.34
CA LEU A 32 -5.66 13.69 17.23
C LEU A 32 -7.12 13.27 17.02
N VAL A 33 -7.85 13.01 18.11
CA VAL A 33 -9.28 12.66 18.07
C VAL A 33 -10.09 13.80 17.46
N ASN A 34 -9.83 15.05 17.87
CA ASN A 34 -10.47 16.24 17.30
C ASN A 34 -10.27 16.33 15.78
N PHE A 35 -9.06 16.02 15.30
CA PHE A 35 -8.76 16.00 13.87
C PHE A 35 -9.58 14.96 13.11
N ILE A 36 -9.58 13.70 13.55
CA ILE A 36 -10.27 12.61 12.83
C ILE A 36 -11.81 12.68 12.89
N VAL A 37 -12.39 13.52 13.76
CA VAL A 37 -13.84 13.78 13.82
C VAL A 37 -14.25 15.17 13.33
N SER A 38 -13.29 16.00 12.91
CA SER A 38 -13.52 17.36 12.45
C SER A 38 -14.40 17.39 11.21
N ASN A 39 -15.29 18.39 11.12
CA ASN A 39 -16.10 18.63 9.92
C ASN A 39 -15.26 18.97 8.68
N LYS A 40 -13.96 19.29 8.84
CA LYS A 40 -13.04 19.45 7.70
C LYS A 40 -12.50 18.13 7.16
N MET A 41 -12.58 17.07 7.97
CA MET A 41 -12.20 15.70 7.60
C MET A 41 -13.40 14.83 7.28
N LEU A 42 -14.61 15.38 7.33
CA LEU A 42 -15.85 14.69 7.07
C LEU A 42 -16.57 15.34 5.90
N ILE A 43 -17.21 14.50 5.09
CA ILE A 43 -18.00 14.91 3.95
C ILE A 43 -19.32 14.16 3.93
N ALA A 44 -20.37 14.84 3.48
CA ALA A 44 -21.71 14.26 3.42
C ALA A 44 -21.89 13.45 2.12
N THR A 45 -22.35 12.20 2.24
CA THR A 45 -22.87 11.43 1.09
C THR A 45 -24.18 12.04 0.58
N PRO A 46 -24.71 11.61 -0.59
CA PRO A 46 -26.03 12.04 -1.06
C PRO A 46 -27.15 11.82 -0.03
N GLU A 47 -27.04 10.78 0.80
CA GLU A 47 -27.97 10.48 1.91
C GLU A 47 -27.69 11.27 3.19
N ARG A 48 -26.82 12.29 3.12
CA ARG A 48 -26.40 13.17 4.23
C ARG A 48 -25.69 12.44 5.38
N LYS A 49 -25.09 11.27 5.11
CA LYS A 49 -24.24 10.56 6.08
C LYS A 49 -22.83 11.14 6.04
N LEU A 50 -22.24 11.39 7.20
CA LEU A 50 -20.86 11.89 7.28
C LEU A 50 -19.87 10.73 7.17
N VAL A 51 -19.03 10.75 6.15
CA VAL A 51 -17.95 9.78 5.90
C VAL A 51 -16.59 10.51 5.90
N PRO A 52 -15.48 9.84 6.24
CA PRO A 52 -14.20 10.52 6.39
C PRO A 52 -13.46 10.71 5.06
N LEU A 53 -12.73 11.82 4.91
CA LEU A 53 -11.70 11.96 3.89
C LEU A 53 -10.38 11.36 4.38
N SER A 54 -9.58 10.80 3.48
CA SER A 54 -8.27 10.23 3.85
C SER A 54 -7.26 11.29 4.28
N PHE A 55 -7.32 12.47 3.66
CA PHE A 55 -6.32 13.52 3.76
C PHE A 55 -6.94 14.90 3.96
N PHE A 56 -6.20 15.78 4.63
CA PHE A 56 -6.57 17.19 4.78
C PHE A 56 -5.86 18.05 3.74
N LEU A 57 -6.61 18.73 2.87
CA LEU A 57 -6.04 19.56 1.80
C LEU A 57 -6.21 21.08 1.99
N GLY A 58 -6.70 21.53 3.14
CA GLY A 58 -6.85 22.97 3.39
C GLY A 58 -7.76 23.70 2.40
N THR A 59 -7.36 24.91 2.06
CA THR A 59 -8.02 25.87 1.17
C THR A 59 -7.68 25.63 -0.30
N GLN A 60 -8.30 26.40 -1.21
CA GLN A 60 -7.93 26.34 -2.63
C GLN A 60 -6.48 26.76 -2.87
N GLU A 61 -5.99 27.76 -2.14
CA GLU A 61 -4.59 28.21 -2.25
C GLU A 61 -3.61 27.11 -1.81
N ASP A 62 -3.94 26.36 -0.76
CA ASP A 62 -3.12 25.23 -0.29
C ASP A 62 -3.04 24.11 -1.37
N ILE A 63 -4.15 23.85 -2.06
CA ILE A 63 -4.20 22.89 -3.18
C ILE A 63 -3.33 23.38 -4.34
N ASP A 64 -3.48 24.65 -4.72
CA ASP A 64 -2.73 25.25 -5.83
C ASP A 64 -1.23 25.28 -5.51
N ALA A 65 -0.84 25.61 -4.28
CA ALA A 65 0.56 25.63 -3.86
C ALA A 65 1.16 24.21 -3.81
N TYR A 66 0.47 23.25 -3.20
CA TYR A 66 1.01 21.90 -3.05
C TYR A 66 0.98 21.11 -4.36
N PHE A 67 -0.17 20.97 -5.01
CA PHE A 67 -0.25 20.18 -6.23
C PHE A 67 0.23 20.96 -7.45
N GLY A 68 -0.07 22.25 -7.54
CA GLY A 68 0.30 23.08 -8.68
C GLY A 68 1.78 23.45 -8.64
N ASP A 69 2.16 24.35 -7.72
CA ASP A 69 3.51 24.93 -7.69
C ASP A 69 4.59 23.88 -7.35
N PHE A 70 4.37 23.05 -6.34
CA PHE A 70 5.38 22.11 -5.85
C PHE A 70 5.45 20.80 -6.65
N ILE A 71 4.32 20.12 -6.86
CA ILE A 71 4.33 18.79 -7.45
C ILE A 71 4.39 18.83 -8.98
N CYS A 72 3.50 19.61 -9.59
CA CYS A 72 3.21 19.42 -11.01
C CYS A 72 3.92 20.44 -11.90
N THR A 73 4.17 21.66 -11.44
CA THR A 73 4.79 22.71 -12.25
C THR A 73 6.23 22.38 -12.64
N ALA A 74 7.01 21.76 -11.73
CA ALA A 74 8.40 21.37 -11.99
C ALA A 74 8.56 20.44 -13.21
N ASN A 75 7.55 19.58 -13.46
CA ASN A 75 7.56 18.59 -14.55
C ASN A 75 6.52 18.87 -15.63
N ASN A 76 5.87 20.04 -15.60
CA ASN A 76 4.77 20.42 -16.49
C ASN A 76 3.62 19.39 -16.56
N SER A 77 3.35 18.68 -15.46
CA SER A 77 2.26 17.70 -15.36
C SER A 77 0.91 18.31 -14.96
N CYS A 78 0.86 19.63 -14.74
CA CYS A 78 -0.39 20.37 -14.44
C CYS A 78 -1.34 20.41 -15.64
N THR A 79 -0.80 20.57 -16.86
CA THR A 79 -1.61 20.73 -18.06
C THR A 79 -2.32 19.42 -18.35
N VAL A 80 -3.63 19.36 -18.21
CA VAL A 80 -4.38 18.13 -18.50
C VAL A 80 -5.38 18.41 -19.61
N VAL A 81 -5.50 17.48 -20.55
CA VAL A 81 -6.58 17.48 -21.52
C VAL A 81 -7.55 16.40 -21.11
N ASN A 82 -8.74 16.80 -20.65
CA ASN A 82 -9.80 15.84 -20.35
C ASN A 82 -10.36 15.28 -21.66
N THR A 83 -10.48 13.96 -21.70
CA THR A 83 -11.00 13.18 -22.82
C THR A 83 -12.21 12.38 -22.38
N LEU A 84 -13.16 12.21 -23.30
CA LEU A 84 -14.34 11.37 -23.11
C LEU A 84 -14.05 9.92 -23.54
N PHE A 85 -14.19 8.98 -22.61
CA PHE A 85 -13.92 7.55 -22.80
C PHE A 85 -15.23 6.74 -22.93
N THR A 86 -15.11 5.54 -23.52
CA THR A 86 -16.17 4.51 -23.56
C THR A 86 -15.68 3.24 -22.88
N PRO A 87 -16.42 2.65 -21.91
CA PRO A 87 -17.67 3.14 -21.31
C PRO A 87 -17.50 4.52 -20.67
N PHE A 88 -18.61 5.24 -20.51
CA PHE A 88 -18.60 6.68 -20.16
C PHE A 88 -17.66 6.99 -19.00
N ALA A 89 -16.63 7.79 -19.28
CA ALA A 89 -15.75 8.41 -18.29
C ALA A 89 -15.16 9.70 -18.87
N ILE A 90 -14.84 10.67 -18.01
CA ILE A 90 -14.10 11.89 -18.37
C ILE A 90 -12.83 11.90 -17.55
N LEU A 91 -11.70 11.60 -18.18
CA LEU A 91 -10.40 11.50 -17.50
C LEU A 91 -9.33 12.20 -18.32
N GLY A 92 -8.16 12.43 -17.75
CA GLY A 92 -7.01 12.92 -18.50
C GLY A 92 -6.65 11.99 -19.68
N ARG A 93 -6.30 12.59 -20.81
CA ARG A 93 -5.80 11.91 -22.01
C ARG A 93 -4.54 11.10 -21.70
N GLY A 94 -4.34 10.00 -22.41
CA GLY A 94 -3.15 9.14 -22.28
C GLY A 94 -3.31 8.01 -21.28
N LEU A 95 -4.49 7.89 -20.66
CA LEU A 95 -4.88 6.70 -19.92
C LEU A 95 -5.40 5.61 -20.88
N PRO A 96 -5.12 4.32 -20.60
CA PRO A 96 -5.74 3.22 -21.33
C PRO A 96 -7.27 3.35 -21.38
N PRO A 97 -7.94 2.97 -22.49
CA PRO A 97 -7.40 2.31 -23.68
C PRO A 97 -6.80 3.26 -24.73
N LEU A 98 -6.76 4.58 -24.48
CA LEU A 98 -6.18 5.53 -25.43
C LEU A 98 -4.66 5.58 -25.25
N GLU A 99 -3.91 5.29 -26.32
CA GLU A 99 -2.47 5.54 -26.33
C GLU A 99 -2.22 7.05 -26.31
N GLY A 100 -1.29 7.49 -25.46
CA GLY A 100 -0.84 8.88 -25.37
C GLY A 100 0.66 8.94 -25.14
N THR A 101 1.20 10.15 -25.15
CA THR A 101 2.60 10.40 -24.77
C THR A 101 2.83 10.15 -23.28
N GLU A 102 4.07 9.88 -22.88
CA GLU A 102 4.44 9.77 -21.46
C GLU A 102 4.04 11.01 -20.67
N LEU A 103 4.17 12.19 -21.27
CA LEU A 103 3.75 13.45 -20.66
C LEU A 103 2.23 13.51 -20.43
N GLU A 104 1.42 13.15 -21.44
CA GLU A 104 -0.05 13.09 -21.30
C GLU A 104 -0.45 12.09 -20.20
N TRP A 105 0.23 10.96 -20.14
CA TRP A 105 0.04 9.99 -19.08
C TRP A 105 0.37 10.59 -17.69
N LEU A 106 1.54 11.21 -17.50
CA LEU A 106 1.91 11.87 -16.24
C LEU A 106 0.90 12.96 -15.84
N GLN A 107 0.39 13.70 -16.81
CA GLN A 107 -0.63 14.74 -16.61
C GLN A 107 -1.96 14.15 -16.13
N ALA A 108 -2.39 13.04 -16.74
CA ALA A 108 -3.57 12.32 -16.29
C ALA A 108 -3.39 11.73 -14.89
N GLN A 109 -2.20 11.21 -14.55
CA GLN A 109 -1.93 10.71 -13.20
C GLN A 109 -1.94 11.80 -12.15
N ALA A 110 -1.37 12.96 -12.44
CA ALA A 110 -1.46 14.11 -11.57
C ALA A 110 -2.92 14.52 -11.29
N GLN A 111 -3.82 14.37 -12.27
CA GLN A 111 -5.25 14.63 -12.10
C GLN A 111 -5.94 13.60 -11.21
N ILE A 112 -5.68 12.31 -11.44
CA ILE A 112 -6.23 11.23 -10.63
C ILE A 112 -5.78 11.39 -9.18
N GLU A 113 -4.49 11.66 -8.96
CA GLU A 113 -3.93 11.82 -7.62
C GLU A 113 -4.62 12.97 -6.86
N ARG A 114 -4.59 14.20 -7.38
CA ARG A 114 -5.18 15.35 -6.68
C ARG A 114 -6.67 15.16 -6.43
N THR A 115 -7.40 14.59 -7.39
CA THR A 115 -8.84 14.32 -7.26
C THR A 115 -9.10 13.29 -6.17
N THR A 116 -8.32 12.21 -6.14
CA THR A 116 -8.44 11.16 -5.12
C THR A 116 -8.11 11.71 -3.74
N VAL A 117 -6.99 12.43 -3.58
CA VAL A 117 -6.59 12.98 -2.28
C VAL A 117 -7.66 13.95 -1.75
N ARG A 118 -8.35 14.68 -2.63
CA ARG A 118 -9.41 15.63 -2.27
C ARG A 118 -10.74 14.99 -1.91
N TYR A 119 -11.16 13.94 -2.62
CA TYR A 119 -12.55 13.47 -2.56
C TYR A 119 -12.72 12.04 -2.05
N ALA A 120 -11.64 11.31 -1.77
CA ALA A 120 -11.73 9.87 -1.52
C ALA A 120 -11.46 9.44 -0.08
N THR A 121 -12.14 8.36 0.29
CA THR A 121 -11.83 7.55 1.46
C THR A 121 -11.15 6.26 1.00
N ASP A 122 -9.90 6.03 1.38
CA ASP A 122 -9.30 4.71 1.29
C ASP A 122 -9.94 3.83 2.39
N ILE A 123 -10.47 2.67 2.01
CA ILE A 123 -11.22 1.80 2.93
C ILE A 123 -10.34 1.24 4.06
N TYR A 124 -9.03 1.15 3.86
CA TYR A 124 -8.08 0.82 4.93
C TYR A 124 -7.93 1.98 5.92
N HIS A 125 -7.83 3.21 5.42
CA HIS A 125 -7.79 4.40 6.28
C HIS A 125 -9.09 4.55 7.09
N GLY A 126 -10.22 4.22 6.47
CA GLY A 126 -11.50 4.12 7.15
C GLY A 126 -11.47 3.07 8.26
N ALA A 127 -11.07 1.83 7.93
CA ALA A 127 -11.00 0.73 8.90
C ALA A 127 -10.12 1.06 10.12
N THR A 128 -8.93 1.64 9.94
CA THR A 128 -8.07 2.04 11.06
C THR A 128 -8.72 3.16 11.88
N ARG A 129 -9.39 4.11 11.22
CA ARG A 129 -10.16 5.16 11.89
C ARG A 129 -11.31 4.60 12.72
N GLN A 130 -12.04 3.58 12.26
CA GLN A 130 -13.12 2.97 13.05
C GLN A 130 -12.60 2.44 14.39
N ILE A 131 -11.47 1.74 14.38
CA ILE A 131 -10.81 1.24 15.60
C ILE A 131 -10.41 2.41 16.50
N ALA A 132 -9.76 3.43 15.93
CA ALA A 132 -9.33 4.61 16.69
C ALA A 132 -10.50 5.37 17.34
N LEU A 133 -11.64 5.50 16.65
CA LEU A 133 -12.85 6.11 17.21
C LEU A 133 -13.42 5.29 18.37
N ALA A 134 -13.44 3.95 18.23
CA ALA A 134 -13.93 3.07 19.28
C ALA A 134 -13.02 3.13 20.53
N LEU A 135 -11.70 3.12 20.34
CA LEU A 135 -10.73 3.29 21.43
C LEU A 135 -10.85 4.67 22.09
N ALA A 136 -10.99 5.74 21.30
CA ALA A 136 -11.20 7.09 21.82
C ALA A 136 -12.48 7.17 22.65
N ALA A 137 -13.56 6.53 22.22
CA ALA A 137 -14.82 6.48 22.96
C ALA A 137 -14.70 5.68 24.27
N LYS A 138 -14.12 4.49 24.21
CA LYS A 138 -13.89 3.62 25.39
C LYS A 138 -13.06 4.34 26.46
N ASN A 139 -12.12 5.19 26.06
CA ASN A 139 -11.22 5.92 26.96
C ASN A 139 -11.65 7.37 27.25
N GLY A 140 -12.87 7.77 26.89
CA GLY A 140 -13.42 9.08 27.27
C GLY A 140 -12.90 10.30 26.49
N PHE A 141 -12.20 10.08 25.37
CA PHE A 141 -11.77 11.15 24.45
C PHE A 141 -12.83 11.54 23.43
N LEU A 142 -13.82 10.67 23.20
CA LEU A 142 -14.95 10.89 22.28
C LEU A 142 -16.25 10.42 22.93
N ALA A 143 -17.37 11.10 22.68
CA ALA A 143 -18.67 10.62 23.13
C ALA A 143 -19.03 9.29 22.43
N PRO A 144 -19.43 8.23 23.16
CA PRO A 144 -19.73 6.92 22.56
C PRO A 144 -20.76 6.97 21.43
N GLU A 145 -21.82 7.76 21.58
CA GLU A 145 -22.84 7.92 20.53
C GLU A 145 -22.30 8.57 19.26
N ARG A 146 -21.37 9.54 19.40
CA ARG A 146 -20.70 10.16 18.24
C ARG A 146 -19.82 9.14 17.52
N ALA A 147 -19.07 8.32 18.25
CA ALA A 147 -18.25 7.27 17.68
C ALA A 147 -19.11 6.24 16.92
N LYS A 148 -20.18 5.74 17.56
CA LYS A 148 -21.13 4.78 16.95
C LYS A 148 -21.72 5.31 15.64
N ILE A 149 -22.19 6.56 15.61
CA ILE A 149 -22.75 7.16 14.39
C ILE A 149 -21.72 7.25 13.27
N LEU A 150 -20.50 7.70 13.58
CA LEU A 150 -19.45 7.85 12.56
C LEU A 150 -18.99 6.49 12.00
N ILE A 151 -18.81 5.49 12.87
CA ILE A 151 -18.46 4.12 12.47
C ILE A 151 -19.58 3.51 11.62
N LEU A 152 -20.84 3.65 12.05
CA LEU A 152 -21.99 3.14 11.31
C LEU A 152 -22.15 3.79 9.93
N ASN A 153 -21.97 5.12 9.83
CA ASN A 153 -22.03 5.82 8.55
C ASN A 153 -20.99 5.28 7.56
N GLU A 154 -19.77 5.05 8.06
CA GLU A 154 -18.67 4.55 7.26
C GLU A 154 -18.91 3.10 6.81
N LEU A 155 -19.38 2.23 7.70
CA LEU A 155 -19.76 0.86 7.37
C LEU A 155 -20.88 0.84 6.32
N LEU A 156 -21.92 1.66 6.49
CA LEU A 156 -23.01 1.77 5.50
C LEU A 156 -22.52 2.26 4.14
N TYR A 157 -21.48 3.10 4.12
CA TYR A 157 -20.87 3.59 2.89
C TYR A 157 -20.03 2.51 2.19
N ILE A 158 -19.23 1.75 2.93
CA ILE A 158 -18.48 0.59 2.42
C ILE A 158 -19.43 -0.47 1.85
N MET A 159 -20.58 -0.68 2.52
CA MET A 159 -21.58 -1.66 2.14
C MET A 159 -22.49 -1.22 0.99
N ASN A 160 -22.44 0.05 0.58
CA ASN A 160 -23.32 0.56 -0.46
C ASN A 160 -23.07 -0.22 -1.78
N PRO A 161 -24.10 -0.79 -2.42
CA PRO A 161 -23.97 -1.55 -3.66
C PRO A 161 -23.16 -0.86 -4.77
N ILE A 162 -23.21 0.47 -4.89
CA ILE A 162 -22.47 1.21 -5.91
C ILE A 162 -20.95 1.12 -5.72
N ASN A 163 -20.51 0.86 -4.49
CA ASN A 163 -19.10 0.77 -4.11
C ASN A 163 -18.55 -0.65 -4.22
N ARG A 164 -19.32 -1.60 -4.78
CA ARG A 164 -19.00 -3.03 -4.83
C ARG A 164 -18.60 -3.49 -6.23
N ALA A 165 -17.51 -4.25 -6.31
CA ALA A 165 -17.00 -4.85 -7.53
C ALA A 165 -17.85 -6.06 -7.96
N THR A 166 -18.92 -5.78 -8.73
CA THR A 166 -19.91 -6.77 -9.18
C THR A 166 -19.98 -6.88 -10.70
N GLY A 167 -20.55 -7.98 -11.18
CA GLY A 167 -20.80 -8.22 -12.60
C GLY A 167 -19.66 -8.93 -13.34
N LEU A 168 -19.78 -9.01 -14.66
CA LEU A 168 -18.85 -9.76 -15.52
C LEU A 168 -17.47 -9.12 -15.64
N ALA A 169 -17.33 -7.84 -15.29
CA ALA A 169 -16.06 -7.14 -15.32
C ALA A 169 -15.10 -7.60 -14.23
N PHE A 170 -15.59 -8.21 -13.13
CA PHE A 170 -14.76 -8.64 -12.02
C PHE A 170 -14.88 -10.16 -11.83
N LEU A 171 -13.78 -10.88 -12.10
CA LEU A 171 -13.72 -12.33 -11.96
C LEU A 171 -12.91 -12.71 -10.72
N TYR A 172 -13.60 -13.12 -9.67
CA TYR A 172 -13.01 -13.58 -8.42
C TYR A 172 -12.38 -14.97 -8.65
N GLY A 173 -11.16 -15.17 -8.13
CA GLY A 173 -10.41 -16.40 -8.40
C GLY A 173 -10.09 -16.63 -9.88
N ASN A 174 -10.00 -15.54 -10.67
CA ASN A 174 -9.82 -15.54 -12.13
C ASN A 174 -10.95 -16.21 -12.92
N LYS A 175 -12.12 -16.45 -12.32
CA LYS A 175 -13.19 -17.23 -12.97
C LYS A 175 -14.61 -16.82 -12.63
N THR A 176 -14.89 -16.50 -11.37
CA THR A 176 -16.28 -16.44 -10.88
C THR A 176 -16.74 -14.98 -10.78
N PRO A 177 -17.72 -14.54 -11.58
CA PRO A 177 -18.35 -13.24 -11.38
C PRO A 177 -19.29 -13.29 -10.16
N ILE A 178 -19.38 -12.18 -9.45
CA ILE A 178 -20.33 -12.00 -8.35
C ILE A 178 -21.31 -10.90 -8.72
N PHE A 179 -22.60 -11.22 -8.72
CA PHE A 179 -23.67 -10.26 -9.05
C PHE A 179 -24.36 -9.66 -7.82
N ASN A 180 -24.31 -10.36 -6.68
CA ASN A 180 -24.88 -9.83 -5.44
C ASN A 180 -23.86 -8.91 -4.76
N PRO A 181 -24.13 -7.59 -4.64
CA PRO A 181 -23.21 -6.64 -4.03
C PRO A 181 -22.89 -6.93 -2.56
N ASN A 182 -23.78 -7.64 -1.85
CA ASN A 182 -23.50 -8.03 -0.46
C ASN A 182 -22.39 -9.10 -0.34
N PHE A 183 -22.07 -9.78 -1.45
CA PHE A 183 -21.06 -10.84 -1.52
C PHE A 183 -19.85 -10.42 -2.35
N ALA A 184 -19.65 -9.12 -2.59
CA ALA A 184 -18.55 -8.61 -3.40
C ALA A 184 -17.60 -7.76 -2.55
N PHE A 185 -16.35 -7.65 -2.99
CA PHE A 185 -15.41 -6.68 -2.47
C PHE A 185 -15.85 -5.25 -2.76
N SER A 186 -15.49 -4.35 -1.86
CA SER A 186 -15.59 -2.92 -2.08
C SER A 186 -14.37 -2.42 -2.83
N PHE A 187 -14.52 -1.36 -3.62
CA PHE A 187 -13.38 -0.66 -4.20
C PHE A 187 -12.51 -0.04 -3.10
N GLN A 188 -11.19 -0.01 -3.31
CA GLN A 188 -10.24 0.43 -2.27
C GLN A 188 -10.43 1.89 -1.89
N ARG A 189 -10.86 2.72 -2.83
CA ARG A 189 -11.06 4.15 -2.64
C ARG A 189 -12.47 4.49 -3.04
N LEU A 190 -13.21 4.98 -2.06
CA LEU A 190 -14.61 5.30 -2.22
C LEU A 190 -14.73 6.79 -2.49
N ALA A 191 -15.19 7.10 -3.69
CA ALA A 191 -15.52 8.46 -4.12
C ALA A 191 -16.89 8.85 -3.57
N ILE A 192 -17.01 10.07 -3.06
CA ILE A 192 -18.31 10.57 -2.61
C ILE A 192 -19.28 10.65 -3.80
N ASN A 193 -18.74 10.97 -4.98
CA ASN A 193 -19.48 11.07 -6.23
C ASN A 193 -18.67 10.46 -7.36
N PHE A 194 -19.36 9.85 -8.33
CA PHE A 194 -18.74 9.44 -9.59
C PHE A 194 -18.23 10.64 -10.39
N PHE A 195 -18.95 11.76 -10.37
CA PHE A 195 -18.55 13.02 -10.99
C PHE A 195 -17.90 13.94 -9.95
N ASN A 196 -16.65 14.33 -10.19
CA ASN A 196 -15.91 15.24 -9.32
C ASN A 196 -15.47 16.46 -10.12
N LYS A 197 -15.44 17.63 -9.49
CA LYS A 197 -14.73 18.77 -10.06
C LYS A 197 -13.25 18.52 -9.91
N ASP A 198 -12.46 18.89 -10.92
CA ASP A 198 -11.00 18.90 -10.75
C ASP A 198 -10.64 19.83 -9.58
N PRO A 199 -9.75 19.42 -8.64
CA PRO A 199 -9.33 20.26 -7.54
C PRO A 199 -8.74 21.62 -7.91
N PHE A 200 -8.28 21.84 -9.15
CA PHE A 200 -7.86 23.17 -9.61
C PHE A 200 -9.02 24.06 -10.12
N PHE A 201 -10.26 23.57 -10.13
CA PHE A 201 -11.42 24.38 -10.46
C PHE A 201 -11.57 25.58 -9.51
N ASN A 202 -11.79 26.78 -10.05
CA ASN A 202 -11.74 28.06 -9.35
C ASN A 202 -10.38 28.40 -8.69
N GLY A 203 -9.30 27.68 -9.03
CA GLY A 203 -7.93 27.97 -8.61
C GLY A 203 -7.12 28.66 -9.71
N ARG A 204 -5.87 29.02 -9.38
CA ARG A 204 -4.90 29.67 -10.29
C ARG A 204 -4.50 28.77 -11.46
N PHE A 205 -4.65 27.45 -11.30
CA PHE A 205 -4.31 26.45 -12.31
C PHE A 205 -5.50 25.97 -13.15
N GLN A 206 -6.68 26.58 -13.01
CA GLN A 206 -7.86 26.15 -13.78
C GLN A 206 -7.60 26.15 -15.30
N ASP A 207 -6.85 27.14 -15.82
CA ASP A 207 -6.56 27.30 -17.25
C ASP A 207 -5.61 26.22 -17.80
N PHE A 208 -5.02 25.41 -16.92
CA PHE A 208 -4.24 24.23 -17.28
C PHE A 208 -5.15 23.02 -17.59
N ILE A 209 -6.44 23.10 -17.25
CA ILE A 209 -7.43 22.07 -17.58
C ILE A 209 -8.09 22.42 -18.91
N ARG A 210 -7.85 21.58 -19.91
CA ARG A 210 -8.47 21.65 -21.23
C ARG A 210 -9.37 20.44 -21.44
N ARG A 211 -10.12 20.46 -22.54
CA ARG A 211 -10.94 19.32 -23.00
C ARG A 211 -10.83 19.20 -24.52
N ASP A 212 -10.95 17.99 -25.02
CA ASP A 212 -10.95 17.69 -26.46
C ASP A 212 -12.30 17.19 -27.00
N PHE A 213 -13.32 17.15 -26.16
CA PHE A 213 -14.68 16.75 -26.50
C PHE A 213 -15.67 17.92 -26.40
N ASN A 214 -16.80 17.82 -27.11
CA ASN A 214 -17.91 18.75 -26.94
C ASN A 214 -18.73 18.37 -25.70
N LEU A 215 -19.12 19.37 -24.90
CA LEU A 215 -19.97 19.14 -23.72
C LEU A 215 -21.32 18.49 -24.07
N LEU A 216 -21.83 18.72 -25.28
CA LEU A 216 -23.03 18.05 -25.78
C LEU A 216 -22.80 16.54 -25.94
N ASP A 217 -21.63 16.12 -26.43
CA ASP A 217 -21.31 14.70 -26.60
C ASP A 217 -21.26 13.99 -25.25
N ALA A 218 -20.67 14.61 -24.23
CA ALA A 218 -20.69 14.09 -22.87
C ALA A 218 -22.13 13.98 -22.32
N SER A 219 -22.98 14.98 -22.58
CA SER A 219 -24.39 14.98 -22.18
C SER A 219 -25.21 13.88 -22.86
N ILE A 220 -24.91 13.55 -24.11
CA ILE A 220 -25.54 12.45 -24.85
C ILE A 220 -25.04 11.09 -24.39
N ALA A 221 -23.72 10.96 -24.14
CA ALA A 221 -23.09 9.70 -23.77
C ALA A 221 -23.38 9.27 -22.32
N GLU A 222 -23.67 10.23 -21.44
CA GLU A 222 -23.97 9.99 -20.02
C GLU A 222 -25.45 9.60 -19.83
N GLN A 223 -25.69 8.51 -19.10
CA GLN A 223 -27.04 7.92 -18.97
C GLN A 223 -28.00 8.74 -18.07
N GLY A 224 -27.47 9.59 -17.18
CA GLY A 224 -28.23 10.48 -16.31
C GLY A 224 -28.69 11.78 -16.96
N HIS A 225 -28.35 12.02 -18.24
CA HIS A 225 -28.79 13.16 -19.04
C HIS A 225 -28.55 14.54 -18.40
N HIS A 226 -27.39 14.72 -17.75
CA HIS A 226 -27.01 16.04 -17.25
C HIS A 226 -26.87 17.06 -18.38
N PHE A 227 -27.25 18.33 -18.14
CA PHE A 227 -27.09 19.41 -19.12
C PHE A 227 -25.61 19.66 -19.46
N PRO A 228 -25.25 20.06 -20.70
CA PRO A 228 -23.86 20.23 -21.13
C PRO A 228 -22.96 21.04 -20.18
N ALA A 229 -23.48 22.12 -19.58
CA ALA A 229 -22.72 22.97 -18.65
C ALA A 229 -22.25 22.24 -17.38
N PHE A 230 -22.90 21.14 -16.99
CA PHE A 230 -22.51 20.32 -15.84
C PHE A 230 -21.08 19.80 -15.99
N PHE A 231 -20.72 19.31 -17.18
CA PHE A 231 -19.46 18.64 -17.49
C PHE A 231 -18.24 19.58 -17.56
N ASN A 232 -18.43 20.88 -17.36
CA ASN A 232 -17.31 21.82 -17.35
C ASN A 232 -16.39 21.53 -16.14
N PHE A 233 -15.12 21.23 -16.39
CA PHE A 233 -14.11 20.85 -15.37
C PHE A 233 -14.50 19.62 -14.53
N ILE A 234 -15.32 18.74 -15.07
CA ILE A 234 -15.62 17.45 -14.44
C ILE A 234 -14.56 16.42 -14.83
N THR A 235 -14.13 15.66 -13.83
CA THR A 235 -13.42 14.39 -13.97
C THR A 235 -14.30 13.30 -13.35
N THR A 236 -14.34 12.13 -13.96
CA THR A 236 -15.02 10.97 -13.38
C THR A 236 -14.07 10.23 -12.44
N TRP A 237 -14.65 9.39 -11.59
CA TRP A 237 -13.88 8.48 -10.74
C TRP A 237 -13.12 7.45 -11.58
N SER A 238 -11.87 7.17 -11.22
CA SER A 238 -10.98 6.29 -11.99
C SER A 238 -10.41 5.10 -11.19
N ASP A 239 -10.62 5.02 -9.87
CA ASP A 239 -10.04 3.97 -9.04
C ASP A 239 -11.08 2.87 -8.73
N PHE A 240 -11.08 1.82 -9.53
CA PHE A 240 -11.98 0.68 -9.41
C PHE A 240 -11.24 -0.58 -8.97
N ARG A 241 -10.39 -0.46 -7.93
CA ARG A 241 -9.52 -1.54 -7.45
C ARG A 241 -10.06 -2.22 -6.19
N PRO A 242 -10.71 -3.38 -6.28
CA PRO A 242 -11.12 -4.16 -5.11
C PRO A 242 -9.96 -5.00 -4.56
N LEU A 243 -8.99 -4.35 -3.88
CA LEU A 243 -7.82 -5.05 -3.32
C LEU A 243 -8.21 -5.95 -2.14
N THR A 244 -7.71 -7.19 -2.15
CA THR A 244 -8.05 -8.23 -1.17
C THR A 244 -7.68 -7.82 0.25
N GLY A 245 -6.46 -7.34 0.47
CA GLY A 245 -5.99 -6.94 1.80
C GLY A 245 -6.76 -5.75 2.37
N LYS A 246 -6.99 -4.71 1.56
CA LYS A 246 -7.82 -3.56 1.94
C LYS A 246 -9.25 -3.95 2.28
N ASN A 247 -9.81 -4.95 1.60
CA ASN A 247 -11.10 -5.52 1.94
C ASN A 247 -11.07 -6.34 3.24
N ALA A 248 -9.96 -7.02 3.56
CA ALA A 248 -9.82 -7.67 4.86
C ALA A 248 -9.90 -6.63 5.99
N TRP A 249 -9.22 -5.48 5.83
CA TRP A 249 -9.37 -4.36 6.75
C TRP A 249 -10.80 -3.84 6.86
N ALA A 250 -11.40 -3.50 5.72
CA ALA A 250 -12.69 -2.80 5.67
C ALA A 250 -13.90 -3.68 6.01
N GLN A 251 -13.80 -5.00 5.82
CA GLN A 251 -14.91 -5.93 5.97
C GLN A 251 -14.77 -6.84 7.19
N LEU A 252 -13.53 -7.14 7.62
CA LEU A 252 -13.25 -8.08 8.71
C LEU A 252 -12.60 -7.38 9.91
N ILE A 253 -11.54 -6.58 9.73
CA ILE A 253 -10.75 -6.08 10.87
C ILE A 253 -11.44 -4.86 11.52
N GLY A 254 -11.53 -3.75 10.79
CA GLY A 254 -11.98 -2.46 11.31
C GLY A 254 -13.36 -2.51 11.98
N PRO A 255 -14.41 -2.92 11.26
CA PRO A 255 -15.77 -2.94 11.81
C PRO A 255 -15.92 -3.88 13.00
N LEU A 256 -15.34 -5.09 12.93
CA LEU A 256 -15.47 -6.08 14.00
C LEU A 256 -14.72 -5.64 15.26
N GLN A 257 -13.51 -5.11 15.13
CA GLN A 257 -12.74 -4.60 16.26
C GLN A 257 -13.44 -3.39 16.89
N ALA A 258 -13.94 -2.45 16.07
CA ALA A 258 -14.64 -1.28 16.57
C ALA A 258 -15.89 -1.64 17.36
N GLU A 259 -16.70 -2.57 16.87
CA GLU A 259 -17.89 -3.05 17.59
C GLU A 259 -17.53 -3.87 18.83
N PHE A 260 -16.53 -4.74 18.75
CA PHE A 260 -15.99 -5.47 19.90
C PHE A 260 -15.59 -4.52 21.03
N ILE A 261 -14.92 -3.41 20.71
CA ILE A 261 -14.48 -2.40 21.68
C ILE A 261 -15.68 -1.66 22.30
N LEU A 262 -16.64 -1.24 21.47
CA LEU A 262 -17.79 -0.44 21.93
C LEU A 262 -18.81 -1.24 22.75
N ASP A 263 -18.94 -2.54 22.47
CA ASP A 263 -19.92 -3.41 23.12
C ASP A 263 -19.29 -4.36 24.15
N ASN A 264 -18.15 -3.94 24.73
CA ASN A 264 -17.45 -4.65 25.82
C ASN A 264 -17.20 -6.13 25.51
N GLY A 265 -16.81 -6.42 24.28
CA GLY A 265 -16.42 -7.74 23.80
C GLY A 265 -17.55 -8.64 23.34
N ARG A 266 -18.80 -8.14 23.25
CA ARG A 266 -19.97 -8.90 22.79
C ARG A 266 -20.53 -8.30 21.51
N ILE A 267 -20.44 -9.04 20.41
CA ILE A 267 -21.04 -8.64 19.13
C ILE A 267 -22.34 -9.43 18.92
N PRO A 268 -23.51 -8.77 18.81
CA PRO A 268 -24.77 -9.46 18.61
C PRO A 268 -24.87 -10.04 17.20
N LEU A 269 -25.61 -11.14 17.03
CA LEU A 269 -25.71 -11.83 15.73
C LEU A 269 -26.31 -10.94 14.63
N ASN A 270 -27.21 -10.03 14.99
CA ASN A 270 -27.84 -9.08 14.07
C ASN A 270 -27.01 -7.80 13.82
N SER A 271 -25.78 -7.74 14.34
CA SER A 271 -24.82 -6.69 14.03
C SER A 271 -24.62 -6.55 12.53
N LEU A 272 -24.66 -5.31 12.04
CA LEU A 272 -24.36 -5.03 10.63
C LEU A 272 -22.92 -5.39 10.28
N ALA A 273 -21.96 -5.13 11.18
CA ALA A 273 -20.55 -5.46 10.96
C ALA A 273 -20.35 -6.98 10.87
N LEU A 274 -20.96 -7.74 11.77
CA LEU A 274 -20.87 -9.19 11.78
C LEU A 274 -21.52 -9.81 10.53
N GLN A 275 -22.71 -9.33 10.15
CA GLN A 275 -23.39 -9.80 8.94
C GLN A 275 -22.60 -9.47 7.68
N ASN A 276 -22.02 -8.27 7.58
CA ASN A 276 -21.13 -7.92 6.49
C ASN A 276 -19.90 -8.85 6.44
N ALA A 277 -19.26 -9.10 7.59
CA ALA A 277 -18.09 -9.97 7.68
C ALA A 277 -18.39 -11.42 7.27
N ILE A 278 -19.51 -12.00 7.71
CA ILE A 278 -19.96 -13.34 7.29
C ILE A 278 -20.19 -13.38 5.78
N ASN A 279 -20.90 -12.39 5.23
CA ASN A 279 -21.19 -12.31 3.80
C ASN A 279 -19.91 -12.19 2.96
N SER A 280 -18.90 -11.51 3.51
CA SER A 280 -17.59 -11.28 2.89
C SER A 280 -16.74 -12.55 2.79
N LEU A 281 -17.07 -13.62 3.52
CA LEU A 281 -16.37 -14.91 3.38
C LEU A 281 -16.54 -15.52 1.97
N ILE A 282 -17.62 -15.19 1.26
CA ILE A 282 -17.86 -15.67 -0.10
C ILE A 282 -16.80 -15.15 -1.09
N PRO A 283 -16.59 -13.83 -1.24
CA PRO A 283 -15.57 -13.32 -2.16
C PRO A 283 -14.17 -13.73 -1.74
N PHE A 284 -13.82 -13.74 -0.44
CA PHE A 284 -12.53 -14.31 0.00
C PHE A 284 -12.38 -15.78 -0.41
N GLY A 285 -13.39 -16.61 -0.15
CA GLY A 285 -13.37 -18.02 -0.54
C GLY A 285 -13.20 -18.23 -2.05
N PHE A 286 -13.76 -17.34 -2.88
CA PHE A 286 -13.53 -17.39 -4.33
C PHE A 286 -12.12 -16.98 -4.74
N MET A 287 -11.50 -16.04 -4.00
CA MET A 287 -10.13 -15.55 -4.25
C MET A 287 -9.04 -16.53 -3.80
N GLN A 288 -9.39 -17.54 -3.00
CA GLN A 288 -8.44 -18.53 -2.50
C GLN A 288 -7.95 -19.48 -3.60
N THR A 289 -6.63 -19.72 -3.63
CA THR A 289 -5.95 -20.62 -4.57
C THR A 289 -5.71 -22.01 -3.97
N GLY A 290 -5.32 -22.97 -4.81
CA GLY A 290 -4.98 -24.33 -4.41
C GLY A 290 -3.74 -24.39 -3.51
N ILE A 291 -2.73 -23.55 -3.77
CA ILE A 291 -1.54 -23.41 -2.90
C ILE A 291 -1.88 -22.82 -1.51
N GLY A 292 -3.06 -22.22 -1.33
CA GLY A 292 -3.53 -21.70 -0.05
C GLY A 292 -3.60 -20.18 0.06
N ALA A 293 -2.91 -19.46 -0.84
CA ALA A 293 -2.89 -18.01 -0.91
C ALA A 293 -4.22 -17.41 -1.38
N PHE A 294 -4.34 -16.09 -1.24
CA PHE A 294 -5.40 -15.29 -1.86
C PHE A 294 -4.79 -14.38 -2.92
N TYR A 295 -5.45 -14.28 -4.07
CA TYR A 295 -5.06 -13.33 -5.12
C TYR A 295 -5.16 -11.89 -4.62
N PHE A 296 -4.29 -11.03 -5.16
CA PHE A 296 -4.21 -9.61 -4.81
C PHE A 296 -5.51 -8.84 -5.10
N ALA A 297 -6.13 -9.11 -6.25
CA ALA A 297 -7.41 -8.53 -6.63
C ALA A 297 -8.14 -9.45 -7.65
N PRO A 298 -9.48 -9.36 -7.74
CA PRO A 298 -10.24 -9.96 -8.84
C PRO A 298 -9.70 -9.55 -10.21
N LEU A 299 -9.72 -10.48 -11.17
CA LEU A 299 -9.36 -10.16 -12.56
C LEU A 299 -10.36 -9.15 -13.15
N GLY A 300 -9.88 -8.28 -14.03
CA GLY A 300 -10.66 -7.19 -14.62
C GLY A 300 -10.78 -5.95 -13.73
N THR A 301 -10.01 -5.92 -12.65
CA THR A 301 -9.71 -4.70 -11.90
C THR A 301 -9.17 -3.61 -12.83
N GLN A 302 -9.73 -2.41 -12.72
CA GLN A 302 -9.37 -1.22 -13.49
C GLN A 302 -8.91 -0.10 -12.56
N GLY A 303 -8.29 0.95 -13.11
CA GLY A 303 -7.76 2.07 -12.33
C GLY A 303 -6.33 1.88 -11.82
N ILE A 304 -5.58 0.96 -12.44
CA ILE A 304 -4.13 0.77 -12.26
C ILE A 304 -3.47 1.21 -13.57
N GLN A 305 -2.34 1.89 -13.49
CA GLN A 305 -1.61 2.42 -14.64
C GLN A 305 -0.90 1.28 -15.39
N VAL A 306 -0.58 0.17 -14.70
CA VAL A 306 -0.09 -1.09 -15.26
C VAL A 306 -1.15 -2.20 -15.09
N PRO A 307 -1.44 -3.03 -16.11
CA PRO A 307 -2.32 -4.18 -15.93
C PRO A 307 -1.82 -5.07 -14.78
N LEU A 308 -2.69 -5.39 -13.83
CA LEU A 308 -2.35 -6.38 -12.80
C LEU A 308 -1.89 -7.66 -13.47
N GLN A 309 -0.82 -8.22 -12.94
CA GLN A 309 -0.35 -9.48 -13.43
C GLN A 309 -1.39 -10.55 -13.10
N LEU A 310 -1.74 -11.38 -14.08
CA LEU A 310 -2.63 -12.50 -13.83
C LEU A 310 -2.01 -13.39 -12.75
N GLY A 311 -2.80 -13.73 -11.73
CA GLY A 311 -2.35 -14.61 -10.66
C GLY A 311 -1.49 -13.95 -9.58
N GLU A 312 -1.39 -12.61 -9.58
CA GLU A 312 -0.61 -11.86 -8.59
C GLU A 312 -1.08 -12.11 -7.16
N ILE A 313 -0.11 -12.31 -6.26
CA ILE A 313 -0.30 -12.53 -4.83
C ILE A 313 0.61 -11.56 -4.08
N SER A 314 0.02 -10.76 -3.21
CA SER A 314 0.71 -9.95 -2.20
C SER A 314 0.76 -10.72 -0.89
N ILE A 315 1.95 -10.94 -0.33
CA ILE A 315 2.10 -11.58 0.97
C ILE A 315 1.54 -10.70 2.08
N GLU A 316 1.67 -9.37 1.96
CA GLU A 316 1.15 -8.46 2.98
C GLU A 316 -0.38 -8.52 3.07
N ASP A 317 -1.07 -8.57 1.93
CA ASP A 317 -2.53 -8.77 1.87
C ASP A 317 -2.95 -10.10 2.50
N ASN A 318 -2.14 -11.15 2.33
CA ASN A 318 -2.42 -12.46 2.91
C ASN A 318 -2.30 -12.45 4.45
N PHE A 319 -1.43 -11.61 5.04
CA PHE A 319 -1.42 -11.37 6.49
C PHE A 319 -2.65 -10.58 6.96
N GLU A 320 -3.14 -9.62 6.16
CA GLU A 320 -4.36 -8.89 6.47
C GLU A 320 -5.60 -9.84 6.44
N VAL A 321 -5.66 -10.74 5.45
CA VAL A 321 -6.69 -11.78 5.38
C VAL A 321 -6.60 -12.73 6.56
N LEU A 322 -5.38 -13.17 6.92
CA LEU A 322 -5.14 -14.02 8.08
C LEU A 322 -5.78 -13.44 9.36
N ALA A 323 -5.43 -12.20 9.66
CA ALA A 323 -5.94 -11.48 10.82
C ALA A 323 -7.47 -11.32 10.78
N GLY A 324 -8.02 -10.89 9.65
CA GLY A 324 -9.47 -10.73 9.48
C GLY A 324 -10.25 -12.03 9.71
N LEU A 325 -9.77 -13.14 9.15
CA LEU A 325 -10.39 -14.46 9.32
C LEU A 325 -10.35 -14.93 10.77
N GLN A 326 -9.26 -14.68 11.49
CA GLN A 326 -9.10 -15.08 12.90
C GLN A 326 -9.95 -14.26 13.84
N ILE A 327 -9.97 -12.94 13.65
CA ILE A 327 -10.85 -12.03 14.40
C ILE A 327 -12.30 -12.50 14.25
N LEU A 328 -12.75 -12.72 13.01
CA LEU A 328 -14.11 -13.20 12.76
C LEU A 328 -14.36 -14.58 13.37
N LYS A 329 -13.43 -15.53 13.23
CA LYS A 329 -13.56 -16.87 13.83
C LYS A 329 -13.72 -16.80 15.35
N ALA A 330 -12.87 -16.02 16.03
CA ALA A 330 -12.91 -15.85 17.48
C ALA A 330 -14.22 -15.20 17.96
N ILE A 331 -14.77 -14.26 17.19
CA ILE A 331 -16.10 -13.69 17.44
C ILE A 331 -17.18 -14.76 17.30
N LEU A 332 -17.22 -15.45 16.15
CA LEU A 332 -18.25 -16.44 15.83
C LEU A 332 -18.27 -17.62 16.82
N GLN A 333 -17.11 -18.03 17.34
CA GLN A 333 -17.01 -19.06 18.37
C GLN A 333 -17.68 -18.67 19.69
N LYS A 334 -17.83 -17.36 19.96
CA LYS A 334 -18.51 -16.81 21.14
C LYS A 334 -19.94 -16.34 20.85
N THR A 335 -20.36 -16.37 19.59
CA THR A 335 -21.74 -16.06 19.17
C THR A 335 -22.65 -17.29 19.32
N ILE A 336 -23.97 -17.06 19.37
CA ILE A 336 -24.98 -18.13 19.33
C ILE A 336 -24.76 -18.99 18.07
N GLN A 337 -24.65 -20.31 18.26
CA GLN A 337 -24.30 -21.26 17.20
C GLN A 337 -25.51 -21.60 16.32
N THR A 338 -25.84 -20.73 15.37
CA THR A 338 -26.83 -21.00 14.32
C THR A 338 -26.25 -21.88 13.20
N VAL A 339 -27.04 -22.18 12.17
CA VAL A 339 -26.53 -22.90 10.99
C VAL A 339 -25.54 -22.02 10.23
N GLU A 340 -25.88 -20.75 10.06
CA GLU A 340 -25.07 -19.75 9.36
C GLU A 340 -23.72 -19.53 10.07
N VAL A 341 -23.72 -19.40 11.40
CA VAL A 341 -22.49 -19.25 12.20
C VAL A 341 -21.59 -20.47 12.06
N ARG A 342 -22.15 -21.69 12.13
CA ARG A 342 -21.37 -22.93 11.95
C ARG A 342 -20.79 -23.06 10.54
N GLN A 343 -21.55 -22.66 9.52
CA GLN A 343 -21.09 -22.64 8.12
C GLN A 343 -19.98 -21.60 7.90
N ALA A 344 -20.09 -20.43 8.51
CA ALA A 344 -19.06 -19.40 8.48
C ALA A 344 -17.75 -19.90 9.13
N ILE A 345 -17.83 -20.49 10.33
CA ILE A 345 -16.67 -21.09 11.00
C ILE A 345 -16.05 -22.20 10.13
N ALA A 346 -16.86 -23.05 9.51
CA ALA A 346 -16.38 -24.11 8.62
C ALA A 346 -15.65 -23.54 7.40
N SER A 347 -16.19 -22.47 6.80
CA SER A 347 -15.58 -21.78 5.65
C SER A 347 -14.25 -21.14 6.02
N ILE A 348 -14.16 -20.50 7.20
CA ILE A 348 -12.92 -19.95 7.73
C ILE A 348 -11.89 -21.06 7.97
N ASN A 349 -12.30 -22.20 8.53
CA ASN A 349 -11.39 -23.31 8.75
C ASN A 349 -10.83 -23.88 7.44
N ILE A 350 -11.64 -23.97 6.37
CA ILE A 350 -11.15 -24.35 5.04
C ILE A 350 -10.12 -23.34 4.55
N MET A 351 -10.41 -22.04 4.69
CA MET A 351 -9.50 -20.98 4.27
C MET A 351 -8.17 -21.01 5.02
N LEU A 352 -8.19 -21.25 6.34
CA LEU A 352 -6.97 -21.26 7.17
C LEU A 352 -6.16 -22.56 7.06
N TYR A 353 -6.83 -23.73 7.11
CA TYR A 353 -6.18 -25.04 7.30
C TYR A 353 -6.28 -25.98 6.10
N GLY A 354 -6.97 -25.57 5.03
CA GLY A 354 -7.13 -26.38 3.85
C GLY A 354 -8.43 -27.19 3.84
N GLY A 355 -8.76 -27.74 2.67
CA GLY A 355 -10.00 -28.47 2.45
C GLY A 355 -10.55 -28.27 1.05
N ARG A 356 -11.85 -28.56 0.87
CA ARG A 356 -12.54 -28.30 -0.41
C ARG A 356 -13.07 -26.86 -0.42
N THR A 357 -12.61 -26.06 -1.37
CA THR A 357 -13.01 -24.65 -1.52
C THR A 357 -14.43 -24.53 -2.07
N ILE A 358 -14.99 -23.31 -1.99
CA ILE A 358 -16.27 -22.97 -2.63
C ILE A 358 -16.20 -23.12 -4.17
N ASN A 359 -15.00 -23.00 -4.76
CA ASN A 359 -14.75 -23.26 -6.17
C ASN A 359 -14.71 -24.78 -6.51
N GLY A 360 -14.82 -25.66 -5.52
CA GLY A 360 -14.94 -27.11 -5.69
C GLY A 360 -13.63 -27.89 -5.75
N PHE A 361 -12.47 -27.22 -5.85
CA PHE A 361 -11.13 -27.83 -5.81
C PHE A 361 -10.59 -27.90 -4.37
N ARG A 362 -9.42 -28.54 -4.18
CA ARG A 362 -8.75 -28.62 -2.88
C ARG A 362 -7.71 -27.51 -2.71
N THR A 363 -7.68 -26.89 -1.53
CA THR A 363 -6.65 -25.94 -1.13
C THR A 363 -5.83 -26.49 0.04
N LEU A 364 -4.55 -26.13 0.09
CA LEU A 364 -3.66 -26.40 1.23
C LEU A 364 -3.96 -25.51 2.45
N GLY A 365 -4.65 -24.38 2.24
CA GLY A 365 -4.96 -23.40 3.28
C GLY A 365 -3.89 -22.33 3.49
N LEU A 366 -4.31 -21.18 4.00
CA LEU A 366 -3.48 -19.98 4.14
C LEU A 366 -2.26 -20.19 5.03
N LEU A 367 -2.43 -20.89 6.16
CA LEU A 367 -1.31 -21.15 7.08
C LEU A 367 -0.25 -22.02 6.41
N ASN A 368 -0.65 -22.99 5.59
CA ASN A 368 0.29 -23.82 4.84
C ASN A 368 1.07 -22.98 3.81
N PHE A 369 0.39 -22.09 3.09
CA PHE A 369 1.04 -21.16 2.16
C PHE A 369 2.04 -20.24 2.86
N LEU A 370 1.66 -19.62 3.98
CA LEU A 370 2.55 -18.71 4.72
C LEU A 370 3.77 -19.44 5.30
N TYR A 371 3.64 -20.73 5.62
CA TYR A 371 4.77 -21.53 6.10
C TYR A 371 5.69 -22.00 4.97
N ASN A 372 5.13 -22.50 3.86
CA ASN A 372 5.90 -23.15 2.79
C ASN A 372 6.32 -22.21 1.66
N GLY A 373 5.62 -21.08 1.48
CA GLY A 373 5.70 -20.24 0.28
C GLY A 373 6.14 -18.81 0.49
N SER A 374 5.83 -18.20 1.63
CA SER A 374 6.03 -16.76 1.82
C SER A 374 7.33 -16.38 2.52
N PHE A 375 8.04 -17.32 3.15
CA PHE A 375 9.27 -17.06 3.88
C PHE A 375 10.50 -17.45 3.06
N ASP A 376 11.41 -16.51 2.87
CA ASP A 376 12.73 -16.73 2.29
C ASP A 376 13.69 -17.14 3.41
N VAL A 377 14.00 -18.44 3.44
CA VAL A 377 14.89 -19.03 4.45
C VAL A 377 16.34 -18.53 4.31
N GLU A 378 16.79 -18.20 3.09
CA GLU A 378 18.16 -17.76 2.85
C GLU A 378 18.37 -16.35 3.42
N ASN A 379 17.42 -15.45 3.15
CA ASN A 379 17.48 -14.07 3.62
C ASN A 379 16.91 -13.90 5.04
N GLY A 380 16.07 -14.83 5.51
CA GLY A 380 15.40 -14.76 6.80
C GLY A 380 14.32 -13.69 6.87
N LEU A 381 13.59 -13.49 5.77
CA LEU A 381 12.55 -12.48 5.62
C LEU A 381 11.34 -13.05 4.89
N PHE A 382 10.18 -12.44 5.08
CA PHE A 382 9.04 -12.68 4.21
C PHE A 382 9.21 -11.94 2.88
N ILE A 383 8.96 -12.63 1.77
CA ILE A 383 8.94 -12.04 0.43
C ILE A 383 7.69 -11.17 0.26
N THR A 384 7.74 -10.17 -0.61
CA THR A 384 6.62 -9.24 -0.79
C THR A 384 5.47 -9.83 -1.61
N GLY A 385 5.77 -10.67 -2.59
CA GLY A 385 4.74 -11.22 -3.46
C GLY A 385 5.26 -12.27 -4.43
N GLY A 386 4.42 -12.63 -5.38
CA GLY A 386 4.70 -13.61 -6.43
C GLY A 386 3.44 -13.91 -7.23
N ILE A 387 3.47 -14.99 -7.99
CA ILE A 387 2.40 -15.36 -8.93
C ILE A 387 2.00 -16.81 -8.73
N ALA A 388 0.71 -17.10 -8.86
CA ALA A 388 0.18 -18.43 -9.12
C ALA A 388 -0.88 -18.35 -10.22
N LEU A 389 -0.68 -19.00 -11.36
CA LEU A 389 -1.54 -18.79 -12.53
C LEU A 389 -2.79 -19.66 -12.49
N THR A 390 -2.64 -20.87 -11.94
CA THR A 390 -3.65 -21.94 -11.97
C THR A 390 -4.38 -21.98 -10.62
N PRO A 391 -5.64 -21.51 -10.54
CA PRO A 391 -6.34 -21.40 -9.26
C PRO A 391 -6.45 -22.69 -8.46
N SER A 392 -6.50 -23.85 -9.13
CA SER A 392 -6.65 -25.16 -8.47
C SER A 392 -5.34 -25.89 -8.17
N ALA A 393 -4.20 -25.41 -8.69
CA ALA A 393 -2.92 -26.09 -8.49
C ALA A 393 -2.40 -25.90 -7.07
N THR A 394 -1.73 -26.92 -6.54
CA THR A 394 -1.14 -26.91 -5.18
C THR A 394 0.38 -26.75 -5.21
N ASP A 395 0.94 -26.57 -6.42
CA ASP A 395 2.36 -26.59 -6.74
C ASP A 395 2.70 -25.61 -7.89
N ASP A 396 2.02 -24.47 -7.94
CA ASP A 396 2.17 -23.42 -8.97
C ASP A 396 2.65 -22.09 -8.38
N TRP A 397 3.38 -22.14 -7.26
CA TRP A 397 3.88 -20.91 -6.63
C TRP A 397 5.18 -20.45 -7.28
N GLN A 398 5.17 -19.22 -7.78
CA GLN A 398 6.32 -18.53 -8.32
C GLN A 398 6.63 -17.29 -7.47
N PRO A 399 7.47 -17.42 -6.42
CA PRO A 399 7.81 -16.29 -5.56
C PRO A 399 8.53 -15.20 -6.36
N GLY A 400 8.20 -13.94 -6.08
CA GLY A 400 8.91 -12.78 -6.61
C GLY A 400 10.28 -12.67 -5.96
N ARG A 401 11.29 -13.29 -6.57
CA ARG A 401 12.68 -13.30 -6.08
C ARG A 401 13.50 -12.10 -6.55
N SER A 402 12.92 -10.89 -6.64
CA SER A 402 13.74 -9.71 -6.91
C SER A 402 14.66 -9.47 -5.70
N PHE A 403 15.90 -9.95 -5.78
CA PHE A 403 16.88 -10.00 -4.68
C PHE A 403 17.39 -8.63 -4.24
N ARG A 404 16.96 -7.53 -4.86
CA ARG A 404 17.19 -6.20 -4.30
C ARG A 404 16.14 -5.93 -3.22
N ALA A 405 16.62 -5.69 -2.01
CA ALA A 405 15.87 -5.09 -0.90
C ALA A 405 15.04 -3.85 -1.32
N SER A 406 15.36 -3.23 -2.46
CA SER A 406 14.64 -2.08 -3.05
C SER A 406 13.18 -2.30 -3.40
N PHE A 407 12.68 -3.54 -3.43
CA PHE A 407 11.25 -3.79 -3.63
C PHE A 407 10.61 -4.62 -2.51
N THR A 408 11.38 -5.01 -1.49
CA THR A 408 10.79 -5.68 -0.33
C THR A 408 10.07 -4.66 0.54
N ALA A 409 8.75 -4.76 0.62
CA ALA A 409 7.93 -3.87 1.44
C ALA A 409 8.21 -4.10 2.93
N VAL A 410 8.44 -2.99 3.65
CA VAL A 410 8.61 -3.00 5.12
C VAL A 410 7.35 -3.56 5.80
N SER A 411 6.17 -3.17 5.31
CA SER A 411 4.86 -3.59 5.83
C SER A 411 4.66 -5.09 5.82
N THR A 412 5.15 -5.82 4.80
CA THR A 412 5.02 -7.29 4.75
C THR A 412 5.58 -7.95 6.01
N ASN A 413 6.77 -7.53 6.43
CA ASN A 413 7.46 -8.14 7.57
C ASN A 413 6.91 -7.65 8.92
N LEU A 414 6.50 -6.38 9.00
CA LEU A 414 5.83 -5.86 10.20
C LEU A 414 4.47 -6.52 10.42
N TRP A 415 3.67 -6.71 9.37
CA TRP A 415 2.39 -7.40 9.45
C TRP A 415 2.54 -8.89 9.70
N ALA A 416 3.61 -9.53 9.23
CA ALA A 416 3.92 -10.89 9.64
C ALA A 416 4.04 -10.98 11.17
N ILE A 417 4.86 -10.11 11.78
CA ILE A 417 5.04 -10.07 13.25
C ILE A 417 3.72 -9.78 13.95
N SER A 418 2.95 -8.79 13.49
CA SER A 418 1.68 -8.42 14.12
C SER A 418 0.56 -9.45 13.94
N ALA A 419 0.49 -10.17 12.80
CA ALA A 419 -0.60 -11.07 12.46
C ALA A 419 -0.33 -12.55 12.79
N LEU A 420 0.86 -13.07 12.50
CA LEU A 420 1.23 -14.42 12.94
C LEU A 420 1.58 -14.46 14.43
N GLY A 421 2.20 -13.38 14.92
CA GLY A 421 2.78 -13.32 16.25
C GLY A 421 4.20 -13.88 16.28
N VAL A 422 4.97 -13.34 17.23
CA VAL A 422 6.38 -13.67 17.47
C VAL A 422 6.57 -15.16 17.76
N GLU A 423 5.72 -15.72 18.62
CA GLU A 423 5.76 -17.14 19.00
C GLU A 423 5.61 -18.05 17.78
N THR A 424 4.65 -17.78 16.90
CA THR A 424 4.41 -18.58 15.69
C THR A 424 5.60 -18.52 14.76
N ILE A 425 6.14 -17.32 14.49
CA ILE A 425 7.29 -17.15 13.60
C ILE A 425 8.49 -17.93 14.12
N ASP A 426 8.79 -17.82 15.42
CA ASP A 426 9.90 -18.54 16.03
C ASP A 426 9.68 -20.05 16.05
N ASN A 427 8.45 -20.51 16.28
CA ASN A 427 8.12 -21.94 16.23
C ASN A 427 8.22 -22.52 14.82
N TRP A 428 7.85 -21.75 13.80
CA TRP A 428 7.85 -22.19 12.41
C TRP A 428 9.25 -22.19 11.80
N PHE A 429 10.01 -21.12 12.00
CA PHE A 429 11.25 -20.87 11.25
C PHE A 429 12.51 -20.96 12.12
N GLY A 430 12.34 -21.15 13.43
CA GLY A 430 13.42 -21.29 14.40
C GLY A 430 13.46 -20.11 15.37
N ARG A 431 13.89 -20.41 16.60
CA ARG A 431 13.99 -19.43 17.69
C ARG A 431 14.81 -18.20 17.29
N GLY A 432 14.30 -17.00 17.59
CA GLY A 432 14.93 -15.73 17.26
C GLY A 432 14.71 -15.25 15.83
N THR A 433 13.90 -15.96 15.02
CA THR A 433 13.62 -15.53 13.64
C THR A 433 12.86 -14.21 13.62
N ALA A 434 11.87 -14.03 14.49
CA ALA A 434 11.13 -12.77 14.56
C ALA A 434 12.03 -11.58 14.93
N LEU A 435 13.00 -11.80 15.82
CA LEU A 435 14.04 -10.80 16.13
C LEU A 435 14.91 -10.48 14.91
N LYS A 436 15.37 -11.50 14.16
CA LYS A 436 16.19 -11.29 12.95
C LYS A 436 15.42 -10.50 11.88
N ILE A 437 14.12 -10.77 11.73
CA ILE A 437 13.24 -10.01 10.83
C ILE A 437 13.24 -8.54 11.27
N TRP A 438 12.99 -8.26 12.56
CA TRP A 438 13.02 -6.88 13.08
C TRP A 438 14.36 -6.20 12.79
N GLN A 439 15.48 -6.82 13.14
CA GLN A 439 16.81 -6.24 12.95
C GLN A 439 17.07 -5.90 11.48
N THR A 440 16.64 -6.75 10.56
CA THR A 440 16.79 -6.50 9.12
C THR A 440 15.89 -5.36 8.65
N VAL A 441 14.61 -5.34 9.06
CA VAL A 441 13.68 -4.24 8.76
C VAL A 441 14.17 -2.91 9.33
N ARG A 442 14.66 -2.91 10.56
CA ARG A 442 15.24 -1.75 11.24
C ARG A 442 16.44 -1.20 10.46
N ASN A 443 17.40 -2.07 10.14
CA ASN A 443 18.66 -1.63 9.53
C ASN A 443 18.49 -1.16 8.08
N ASN A 444 17.58 -1.78 7.33
CA ASN A 444 17.42 -1.53 5.89
C ASN A 444 16.25 -0.59 5.58
N GLY A 445 15.11 -0.79 6.28
CA GLY A 445 13.90 0.03 6.15
C GLY A 445 13.84 1.22 7.10
N GLY A 446 14.79 1.36 8.03
CA GLY A 446 14.86 2.47 8.98
C GLY A 446 15.06 3.83 8.33
N PHE A 447 14.51 4.87 8.93
CA PHE A 447 14.86 6.25 8.69
C PHE A 447 15.65 6.72 9.91
N PHE A 448 16.94 6.97 9.72
CA PHE A 448 17.84 7.40 10.79
C PHE A 448 18.19 8.87 10.64
N ASN A 449 18.19 9.59 11.74
CA ASN A 449 18.71 10.96 11.80
C ASN A 449 19.65 11.10 12.99
N ASN A 450 20.86 11.62 12.75
CA ASN A 450 21.93 11.70 13.76
C ASN A 450 22.22 10.37 14.50
N GLY A 451 22.04 9.24 13.81
CA GLY A 451 22.26 7.89 14.37
C GLY A 451 21.07 7.34 15.18
N GLU A 452 20.02 8.12 15.41
CA GLU A 452 18.81 7.67 16.08
C GLU A 452 17.78 7.14 15.08
N LEU A 453 17.09 6.05 15.42
CA LEU A 453 16.00 5.51 14.62
C LEU A 453 14.75 6.39 14.81
N TRP A 454 14.44 7.19 13.79
CA TRP A 454 13.30 8.09 13.81
C TRP A 454 12.02 7.42 13.36
N GLY A 455 12.11 6.58 12.33
CA GLY A 455 10.98 5.84 11.80
C GLY A 455 11.35 4.81 10.75
N LEU A 456 10.36 4.39 9.97
CA LEU A 456 10.51 3.39 8.92
C LEU A 456 9.96 3.94 7.59
N GLY A 457 10.55 3.51 6.47
CA GLY A 457 10.10 3.83 5.11
C GLY A 457 9.16 2.78 4.52
N PHE A 458 8.94 2.85 3.20
CA PHE A 458 8.05 1.91 2.49
C PHE A 458 8.76 0.62 2.07
N SER A 459 10.04 0.68 1.70
CA SER A 459 10.83 -0.47 1.26
C SER A 459 12.07 -0.69 2.14
N LEU A 460 12.72 -1.84 1.98
CA LEU A 460 14.01 -2.12 2.58
C LEU A 460 15.19 -1.42 1.88
N ASN A 461 14.97 -0.48 0.95
CA ASN A 461 16.01 0.41 0.42
C ASN A 461 15.98 1.80 1.05
N ASN A 462 15.27 1.95 2.16
CA ASN A 462 15.14 3.24 2.82
C ASN A 462 16.45 3.77 3.40
N ASN A 463 17.32 2.88 3.89
CA ASN A 463 18.59 3.20 4.56
C ASN A 463 19.83 2.58 3.90
N VAL A 464 19.67 1.95 2.74
CA VAL A 464 20.74 1.20 2.07
C VAL A 464 20.81 1.57 0.59
N GLY A 465 21.87 1.11 -0.08
CA GLY A 465 22.13 1.42 -1.48
C GLY A 465 22.84 2.75 -1.70
N ALA A 466 23.23 3.01 -2.96
CA ALA A 466 23.93 4.25 -3.33
C ALA A 466 23.05 5.51 -3.22
N LYS A 467 21.72 5.33 -3.25
CA LYS A 467 20.72 6.38 -3.11
C LYS A 467 19.59 5.86 -2.22
N PRO A 468 19.75 5.91 -0.88
CA PRO A 468 18.72 5.49 0.05
C PRO A 468 17.47 6.34 -0.14
N GLU A 469 16.27 5.74 -0.02
CA GLU A 469 15.02 6.48 -0.20
C GLU A 469 14.88 7.60 0.84
N SER A 470 15.39 7.39 2.06
CA SER A 470 15.42 8.38 3.14
C SER A 470 14.05 9.03 3.36
N ILE A 471 13.04 8.20 3.55
CA ILE A 471 11.66 8.59 3.82
C ILE A 471 11.16 7.98 5.14
N MET A 472 10.42 8.76 5.90
CA MET A 472 9.70 8.30 7.08
C MET A 472 8.21 8.22 6.74
N ALA A 473 7.63 7.02 6.81
CA ALA A 473 6.23 6.76 6.53
C ALA A 473 5.47 6.47 7.83
N ALA A 474 4.36 7.19 8.06
CA ALA A 474 3.70 7.17 9.36
C ALA A 474 3.08 5.79 9.69
N ALA A 475 2.44 5.13 8.71
CA ALA A 475 1.80 3.84 8.94
C ALA A 475 2.84 2.74 9.22
N GLN A 476 3.94 2.69 8.47
CA GLN A 476 5.03 1.74 8.66
C GLN A 476 5.75 1.98 9.98
N THR A 477 6.01 3.24 10.32
CA THR A 477 6.59 3.59 11.61
C THR A 477 5.70 3.16 12.78
N ALA A 478 4.38 3.36 12.66
CA ALA A 478 3.46 2.98 13.71
C ALA A 478 3.27 1.46 13.81
N ALA A 479 3.26 0.77 12.68
CA ALA A 479 3.29 -0.70 12.65
C ALA A 479 4.57 -1.25 13.29
N ALA A 480 5.72 -0.57 13.14
CA ALA A 480 6.96 -0.96 13.80
C ALA A 480 6.88 -0.84 15.32
N VAL A 481 6.29 0.25 15.84
CA VAL A 481 5.98 0.38 17.27
C VAL A 481 5.11 -0.78 17.76
N ASN A 482 4.08 -1.16 16.99
CA ASN A 482 3.23 -2.29 17.32
C ASN A 482 3.99 -3.63 17.34
N ALA A 483 4.79 -3.91 16.31
CA ALA A 483 5.60 -5.12 16.20
C ALA A 483 6.65 -5.22 17.32
N LEU A 484 7.29 -4.11 17.68
CA LEU A 484 8.22 -4.03 18.81
C LEU A 484 7.55 -4.34 20.14
N ASN A 485 6.34 -3.82 20.39
CA ASN A 485 5.59 -4.17 21.58
C ASN A 485 5.34 -5.69 21.66
N SER A 486 4.97 -6.33 20.56
CA SER A 486 4.80 -7.78 20.50
C SER A 486 6.12 -8.55 20.74
N LEU A 487 7.23 -8.09 20.16
CA LEU A 487 8.57 -8.69 20.36
C LEU A 487 9.03 -8.59 21.81
N ILE A 488 8.92 -7.40 22.41
CA ILE A 488 9.31 -7.15 23.79
C ILE A 488 8.44 -8.00 24.72
N ASP A 489 7.13 -8.02 24.53
CA ASP A 489 6.22 -8.79 25.37
C ASP A 489 6.56 -10.29 25.36
N PHE A 490 6.82 -10.86 24.18
CA PHE A 490 7.19 -12.27 24.05
C PHE A 490 8.57 -12.60 24.63
N TYR A 491 9.60 -11.79 24.33
CA TYR A 491 10.98 -12.12 24.72
C TYR A 491 11.36 -11.67 26.13
N ARG A 492 10.58 -10.81 26.80
CA ARG A 492 10.91 -10.25 28.13
C ARG A 492 11.27 -11.29 29.20
N ASN A 493 10.69 -12.49 29.12
CA ASN A 493 10.96 -13.59 30.06
C ASN A 493 11.81 -14.72 29.44
N SER A 494 12.49 -14.45 28.33
CA SER A 494 13.37 -15.39 27.63
C SER A 494 14.85 -15.10 27.92
N ASP A 495 15.74 -15.85 27.29
CA ASP A 495 17.20 -15.61 27.27
C ASP A 495 17.63 -14.58 26.21
N ILE A 496 16.72 -14.13 25.36
CA ILE A 496 16.98 -13.09 24.35
C ILE A 496 16.91 -11.73 25.03
N ASP A 497 17.98 -10.95 24.88
CA ASP A 497 18.06 -9.59 25.40
C ASP A 497 17.16 -8.64 24.61
N VAL A 498 16.22 -7.99 25.31
CA VAL A 498 15.25 -7.07 24.71
C VAL A 498 15.67 -5.61 24.81
N ARG A 499 16.83 -5.28 25.38
CA ARG A 499 17.26 -3.88 25.58
C ARG A 499 17.29 -3.08 24.27
N ASP A 500 17.86 -3.65 23.22
CA ASP A 500 17.89 -3.00 21.90
C ASP A 500 16.49 -2.74 21.35
N LEU A 501 15.53 -3.64 21.61
CA LEU A 501 14.13 -3.47 21.21
C LEU A 501 13.45 -2.36 22.00
N GLU A 502 13.72 -2.28 23.31
CA GLU A 502 13.19 -1.23 24.19
C GLU A 502 13.78 0.15 23.82
N GLU A 503 15.06 0.21 23.46
CA GLU A 503 15.73 1.42 22.95
C GLU A 503 15.14 1.86 21.60
N ASP A 504 14.96 0.92 20.66
CA ASP A 504 14.32 1.21 19.38
C ASP A 504 12.88 1.70 19.57
N LEU A 505 12.10 1.06 20.45
CA LEU A 505 10.73 1.46 20.77
C LEU A 505 10.68 2.89 21.32
N ALA A 506 11.54 3.20 22.28
CA ALA A 506 11.64 4.53 22.87
C ALA A 506 12.05 5.58 21.83
N SER A 507 13.03 5.26 20.97
CA SER A 507 13.50 6.13 19.89
C SER A 507 12.37 6.43 18.90
N LEU A 508 11.65 5.40 18.45
CA LEU A 508 10.52 5.57 17.53
C LEU A 508 9.40 6.40 18.15
N GLN A 509 9.01 6.14 19.39
CA GLN A 509 7.94 6.88 20.07
C GLN A 509 8.28 8.37 20.25
N LEU A 510 9.53 8.67 20.62
CA LEU A 510 10.02 10.03 20.77
C LEU A 510 10.03 10.77 19.44
N ASN A 511 10.61 10.14 18.42
CA ASN A 511 10.90 10.76 17.14
C ASN A 511 9.72 10.73 16.16
N PHE A 512 8.69 9.92 16.40
CA PHE A 512 7.43 9.96 15.63
C PHE A 512 6.86 11.37 15.56
N SER A 513 6.99 12.12 16.66
CA SER A 513 6.50 13.49 16.79
C SER A 513 7.08 14.47 15.76
N HIS A 514 8.19 14.14 15.10
CA HIS A 514 8.74 14.92 14.00
C HIS A 514 7.83 14.94 12.76
N LEU A 515 7.01 13.91 12.54
CA LEU A 515 5.97 13.89 11.49
C LEU A 515 4.69 14.64 11.88
N ARG A 516 4.61 15.23 13.07
CA ARG A 516 3.44 16.03 13.48
C ARG A 516 3.42 17.34 12.71
N ASN A 517 2.27 17.72 12.17
CA ASN A 517 2.14 18.83 11.22
C ASN A 517 2.69 20.16 11.77
N ASP A 518 2.49 20.44 13.06
CA ASP A 518 2.98 21.64 13.75
C ASP A 518 4.49 21.61 14.08
N ARG A 519 5.15 20.45 14.01
CA ARG A 519 6.59 20.27 14.28
C ARG A 519 7.41 20.04 13.02
N TYR A 520 6.77 19.55 11.96
CA TYR A 520 7.42 19.03 10.76
C TYR A 520 8.44 20.00 10.13
N LEU A 521 8.07 21.28 10.01
CA LEU A 521 8.95 22.29 9.38
C LEU A 521 10.23 22.56 10.18
N ASP A 522 10.24 22.26 11.47
CA ASP A 522 11.41 22.43 12.35
C ASP A 522 12.23 21.13 12.48
N SER A 523 11.69 19.99 11.99
CA SER A 523 12.30 18.67 12.06
C SER A 523 13.42 18.43 11.04
N ASN A 524 13.55 19.29 10.02
CA ASN A 524 14.60 19.24 8.99
C ASN A 524 14.76 17.87 8.28
N PHE A 525 13.67 17.28 7.79
CA PHE A 525 13.75 16.06 6.97
C PHE A 525 14.55 16.28 5.68
N VAL A 526 15.24 15.23 5.23
CA VAL A 526 15.89 15.20 3.90
C VAL A 526 14.81 15.32 2.82
N ASP A 527 15.01 16.23 1.86
CA ASP A 527 14.05 16.57 0.80
C ASP A 527 12.64 16.93 1.33
N ALA A 528 12.57 17.55 2.51
CA ALA A 528 11.32 18.01 3.09
C ALA A 528 10.57 18.94 2.14
N THR A 529 9.24 18.81 2.10
CA THR A 529 8.35 19.80 1.47
C THR A 529 8.65 21.20 1.99
N PRO A 530 8.97 22.17 1.10
CA PRO A 530 9.26 23.55 1.48
C PRO A 530 8.09 24.23 2.19
N ARG A 531 8.39 25.22 3.04
CA ARG A 531 7.41 25.90 3.91
C ARG A 531 6.28 26.55 3.11
N GLU A 532 6.60 27.14 1.97
CA GLU A 532 5.67 27.81 1.06
C GLU A 532 4.64 26.87 0.41
N PHE A 533 4.91 25.56 0.40
CA PHE A 533 4.00 24.54 -0.14
C PHE A 533 3.40 23.64 0.95
N PHE A 534 3.74 23.90 2.22
CA PHE A 534 3.33 23.06 3.33
C PHE A 534 1.92 23.40 3.83
N ILE A 535 1.02 22.42 3.74
CA ILE A 535 -0.36 22.57 4.20
C ILE A 535 -0.39 22.50 5.74
N THR A 536 -0.61 23.64 6.38
CA THR A 536 -0.71 23.72 7.84
C THR A 536 -2.10 23.34 8.32
N VAL A 537 -2.18 22.45 9.29
CA VAL A 537 -3.43 22.05 9.96
C VAL A 537 -3.81 23.13 10.97
N PRO A 538 -4.98 23.79 10.83
CA PRO A 538 -5.39 24.80 11.77
C PRO A 538 -5.59 24.23 13.18
N PRO A 539 -5.10 24.87 14.26
CA PRO A 539 -5.24 24.35 15.62
C PRO A 539 -6.69 24.07 16.05
N VAL A 540 -7.65 24.80 15.47
CA VAL A 540 -9.09 24.63 15.75
C VAL A 540 -9.64 23.26 15.33
N ILE A 541 -9.00 22.57 14.37
CA ILE A 541 -9.39 21.23 13.96
C ILE A 541 -8.60 20.14 14.67
N GLY A 542 -7.65 20.47 15.54
CA GLY A 542 -6.79 19.51 16.21
C GLY A 542 -5.35 19.53 15.70
N GLN A 543 -4.63 18.45 16.01
CA GLN A 543 -3.27 18.19 15.50
C GLN A 543 -3.30 16.91 14.67
N ALA A 544 -2.35 16.79 13.75
CA ALA A 544 -2.30 15.64 12.86
C ALA A 544 -0.89 15.21 12.51
N PHE A 545 -0.72 13.91 12.29
CA PHE A 545 0.47 13.36 11.65
C PHE A 545 0.33 13.38 10.13
N LEU A 546 1.44 13.70 9.46
CA LEU A 546 1.58 13.60 8.01
C LEU A 546 1.61 12.13 7.58
N HIS A 547 1.22 11.85 6.34
CA HIS A 547 1.29 10.51 5.78
C HIS A 547 2.75 10.03 5.59
N ALA A 548 3.62 10.92 5.13
CA ALA A 548 5.05 10.68 5.01
C ALA A 548 5.88 11.97 5.14
N SER A 549 7.19 11.85 5.28
CA SER A 549 8.12 12.97 5.42
C SER A 549 8.46 13.70 4.12
N LYS A 550 8.25 13.07 2.96
CA LYS A 550 8.43 13.69 1.64
C LYS A 550 7.51 13.07 0.60
N ARG A 551 7.41 13.73 -0.55
CA ARG A 551 6.79 13.11 -1.72
C ARG A 551 7.67 11.97 -2.22
N PHE A 552 7.07 10.82 -2.48
CA PHE A 552 7.80 9.64 -2.93
C PHE A 552 6.88 8.71 -3.71
N SER A 553 7.36 8.16 -4.82
CA SER A 553 6.59 7.22 -5.61
C SER A 553 6.57 5.86 -4.92
N ILE A 554 5.38 5.35 -4.63
CA ILE A 554 5.15 4.02 -4.07
C ILE A 554 4.66 3.13 -5.24
N PRO A 555 4.98 1.82 -5.25
CA PRO A 555 4.41 0.88 -6.21
C PRO A 555 2.88 1.00 -6.35
N PHE A 556 2.36 0.59 -7.51
CA PHE A 556 0.94 0.72 -7.87
C PHE A 556 0.44 2.16 -7.87
N ASP A 557 1.27 3.04 -8.44
CA ASP A 557 0.76 4.24 -9.09
C ASP A 557 0.19 5.27 -8.11
N TRP A 558 0.77 5.29 -6.92
CA TRP A 558 0.42 6.19 -5.84
C TRP A 558 1.67 6.90 -5.30
N ASN A 559 1.49 8.13 -4.85
CA ASN A 559 2.57 8.88 -4.21
C ASN A 559 2.32 8.99 -2.71
N ALA A 560 3.36 8.70 -1.93
CA ALA A 560 3.48 9.25 -0.59
C ALA A 560 3.42 10.78 -0.71
N ASN A 561 2.71 11.41 0.22
CA ASN A 561 2.48 12.85 0.22
C ASN A 561 2.72 13.40 1.63
N THR A 562 3.28 14.60 1.75
CA THR A 562 3.48 15.28 3.04
C THR A 562 2.22 15.99 3.48
N ILE A 563 1.12 15.24 3.54
CA ILE A 563 -0.21 15.75 3.87
C ILE A 563 -0.73 15.02 5.11
N ALA A 564 -1.41 15.75 6.00
CA ALA A 564 -2.03 15.18 7.19
C ALA A 564 -3.06 14.10 6.82
N SER A 565 -2.96 12.93 7.45
CA SER A 565 -3.73 11.73 7.09
C SER A 565 -4.48 11.13 8.27
N ILE A 566 -5.75 10.73 8.08
CA ILE A 566 -6.51 10.05 9.14
C ILE A 566 -5.86 8.73 9.58
N ASN A 567 -5.19 8.03 8.65
CA ASN A 567 -4.60 6.74 8.94
C ASN A 567 -3.39 6.86 9.86
N ALA A 568 -2.52 7.83 9.60
CA ALA A 568 -1.38 8.13 10.47
C ALA A 568 -1.85 8.42 11.90
N ASN A 569 -2.90 9.23 12.04
CA ASN A 569 -3.49 9.57 13.34
C ASN A 569 -4.14 8.36 14.02
N ALA A 570 -4.88 7.55 13.26
CA ALA A 570 -5.54 6.36 13.78
C ALA A 570 -4.54 5.35 14.34
N TRP A 571 -3.42 5.14 13.65
CA TRP A 571 -2.32 4.30 14.12
C TRP A 571 -1.67 4.80 15.40
N VAL A 572 -1.40 6.10 15.53
CA VAL A 572 -0.88 6.68 16.78
C VAL A 572 -1.85 6.48 17.93
N ILE A 573 -3.15 6.64 17.70
CA ILE A 573 -4.19 6.38 18.71
C ILE A 573 -4.20 4.90 19.11
N MET A 574 -4.12 3.96 18.15
CA MET A 574 -4.06 2.53 18.45
C MET A 574 -2.81 2.17 19.29
N ASN A 575 -1.64 2.71 18.92
CA ASN A 575 -0.40 2.48 19.65
C ASN A 575 -0.41 3.05 21.07
N ASN A 576 -1.03 4.22 21.27
CA ASN A 576 -1.19 4.80 22.60
C ASN A 576 -1.95 3.88 23.56
N PHE A 577 -2.89 3.09 23.03
CA PHE A 577 -3.66 2.12 23.81
C PHE A 577 -3.11 0.69 23.72
N ASN A 578 -1.86 0.53 23.24
CA ASN A 578 -1.21 -0.75 23.01
C ASN A 578 -2.09 -1.76 22.25
N PHE A 579 -2.80 -1.29 21.22
CA PHE A 579 -3.78 -2.07 20.48
C PHE A 579 -3.16 -2.63 19.20
N ASN A 580 -3.00 -3.95 19.10
CA ASN A 580 -2.64 -4.63 17.86
C ASN A 580 -3.89 -4.93 17.02
N PRO A 581 -4.13 -4.20 15.91
CA PRO A 581 -5.34 -4.38 15.13
C PRO A 581 -5.45 -5.75 14.45
N PHE A 582 -4.33 -6.46 14.28
CA PHE A 582 -4.29 -7.77 13.63
C PHE A 582 -4.71 -8.93 14.54
N GLN A 583 -4.74 -8.72 15.86
CA GLN A 583 -5.09 -9.76 16.81
C GLN A 583 -6.47 -9.55 17.39
N TYR A 584 -7.21 -10.64 17.62
CA TYR A 584 -8.53 -10.59 18.20
C TYR A 584 -8.55 -9.83 19.53
N GLY A 585 -9.33 -8.75 19.59
CA GLY A 585 -9.46 -7.90 20.77
C GLY A 585 -8.28 -6.95 21.03
N GLY A 586 -7.32 -6.85 20.10
CA GLY A 586 -6.23 -5.87 20.20
C GLY A 586 -4.98 -6.33 20.94
N ARG A 587 -4.88 -7.61 21.28
CA ARG A 587 -3.81 -8.13 22.14
C ARG A 587 -2.44 -8.18 21.44
N PRO A 588 -1.32 -7.97 22.15
CA PRO A 588 0.01 -8.03 21.55
C PRO A 588 0.42 -9.45 21.15
N GLU A 589 -0.08 -10.48 21.84
CA GLU A 589 0.25 -11.87 21.57
C GLU A 589 -0.49 -12.40 20.34
N GLY A 590 0.23 -13.17 19.52
CA GLY A 590 -0.38 -13.90 18.40
C GLY A 590 -1.23 -15.08 18.84
N GLU A 591 -1.99 -15.63 17.90
CA GLU A 591 -2.53 -16.98 18.10
C GLU A 591 -1.40 -18.02 17.99
N ASN A 592 -1.56 -19.13 18.69
CA ASN A 592 -0.65 -20.27 18.58
C ASN A 592 -1.11 -21.19 17.44
N TYR A 593 -0.48 -21.05 16.26
CA TYR A 593 -0.75 -21.94 15.13
C TYR A 593 0.14 -23.19 15.19
N PRO A 594 -0.42 -24.39 14.91
CA PRO A 594 0.41 -25.57 14.73
C PRO A 594 1.34 -25.38 13.54
N ILE A 595 2.54 -25.96 13.60
CA ILE A 595 3.47 -25.99 12.47
C ILE A 595 2.81 -26.75 11.31
N PRO A 596 2.57 -26.11 10.15
CA PRO A 596 2.00 -26.79 9.00
C PRO A 596 2.91 -27.90 8.47
N GLN A 597 2.33 -28.88 7.77
CA GLN A 597 3.12 -29.87 7.06
C GLN A 597 3.99 -29.19 5.99
N LYS A 598 5.28 -29.56 5.95
CA LYS A 598 6.18 -29.11 4.89
C LYS A 598 5.77 -29.73 3.55
N VAL A 599 5.44 -28.89 2.58
CA VAL A 599 5.00 -29.30 1.24
C VAL A 599 5.72 -28.43 0.23
N ASP A 600 6.20 -29.04 -0.85
CA ASP A 600 6.79 -28.31 -1.97
C ASP A 600 5.67 -27.76 -2.85
N ILE A 601 5.48 -26.45 -2.81
CA ILE A 601 4.42 -25.74 -3.54
C ILE A 601 4.95 -24.97 -4.76
N LEU A 602 6.24 -25.08 -5.05
CA LEU A 602 6.89 -24.31 -6.12
C LEU A 602 6.53 -24.88 -7.48
N ASP A 603 6.34 -23.99 -8.45
CA ASP A 603 6.21 -24.37 -9.86
C ASP A 603 7.53 -24.96 -10.37
N LYS A 604 7.51 -26.28 -10.63
CA LYS A 604 8.68 -27.03 -11.13
C LYS A 604 8.85 -26.93 -12.64
N THR A 605 7.86 -26.40 -13.35
CA THR A 605 7.89 -26.22 -14.81
C THR A 605 8.62 -24.94 -15.20
N VAL A 606 8.69 -23.96 -14.29
CA VAL A 606 9.59 -22.81 -14.39
C VAL A 606 11.00 -23.27 -13.97
N GLN A 607 11.65 -24.05 -14.83
CA GLN A 607 13.10 -23.96 -14.92
C GLN A 607 13.42 -22.49 -15.22
N THR A 608 14.27 -21.86 -14.40
CA THR A 608 14.83 -20.52 -14.63
C THR A 608 15.03 -20.32 -16.13
N ILE A 609 14.22 -19.47 -16.76
CA ILE A 609 14.35 -19.18 -18.19
C ILE A 609 15.74 -18.56 -18.34
N THR A 610 16.72 -19.36 -18.77
CA THR A 610 18.15 -19.01 -18.78
C THR A 610 18.46 -17.81 -19.68
N ASP A 611 17.49 -17.45 -20.52
CA ASP A 611 17.66 -16.49 -21.60
C ASP A 611 16.91 -15.18 -21.37
N ALA A 612 16.08 -15.10 -20.31
CA ALA A 612 15.27 -13.92 -19.99
C ALA A 612 15.70 -13.27 -18.67
N LEU A 613 15.66 -11.93 -18.61
CA LEU A 613 16.01 -11.21 -17.39
C LEU A 613 15.11 -11.67 -16.22
N PRO A 614 15.70 -12.08 -15.09
CA PRO A 614 14.94 -12.64 -13.97
C PRO A 614 14.19 -11.57 -13.17
N MET A 615 14.56 -10.30 -13.34
CA MET A 615 13.97 -9.14 -12.69
C MET A 615 14.08 -7.91 -13.59
N ASP A 616 13.42 -6.81 -13.18
CA ASP A 616 13.64 -5.50 -13.78
C ASP A 616 15.06 -5.03 -13.45
N VAL A 617 15.78 -4.52 -14.45
CA VAL A 617 17.15 -4.05 -14.28
C VAL A 617 17.33 -2.66 -14.88
N THR A 618 18.00 -1.78 -14.15
CA THR A 618 18.44 -0.49 -14.71
C THR A 618 19.78 -0.69 -15.39
N VAL A 619 19.82 -0.41 -16.70
CA VAL A 619 20.99 -0.56 -17.57
C VAL A 619 21.52 0.81 -17.95
N ASN A 620 22.84 0.96 -17.87
CA ASN A 620 23.56 2.06 -18.52
C ASN A 620 23.90 1.66 -19.96
N PHE A 621 23.57 2.49 -20.94
CA PHE A 621 23.87 2.22 -22.34
C PHE A 621 24.46 3.46 -23.03
N SER A 622 25.39 3.23 -23.95
CA SER A 622 26.20 4.25 -24.59
C SER A 622 26.44 3.94 -26.07
N ALA A 623 26.56 5.01 -26.85
CA ALA A 623 26.96 5.00 -28.24
C ALA A 623 28.47 4.76 -28.44
N GLY A 624 29.25 4.57 -27.37
CA GLY A 624 30.68 4.23 -27.43
C GLY A 624 31.47 5.07 -28.45
N GLU A 625 32.20 4.37 -29.33
CA GLU A 625 33.04 4.95 -30.39
C GLU A 625 32.30 5.19 -31.72
N LEU A 626 30.97 5.07 -31.74
CA LEU A 626 30.20 5.42 -32.93
C LEU A 626 30.49 6.87 -33.34
N GLY A 627 30.34 7.20 -34.63
CA GLY A 627 30.53 8.56 -35.14
C GLY A 627 29.57 9.58 -34.51
N PRO A 628 29.44 10.79 -35.08
CA PRO A 628 28.35 11.69 -34.70
C PRO A 628 27.02 10.94 -34.73
N ILE A 629 26.17 11.14 -33.71
CA ILE A 629 24.83 10.56 -33.65
C ILE A 629 23.87 11.68 -33.25
N ARG A 630 22.66 11.67 -33.79
CA ARG A 630 21.58 12.56 -33.33
C ARG A 630 20.83 11.99 -32.14
N ARG A 631 20.65 10.66 -32.11
CA ARG A 631 19.77 9.98 -31.16
C ARG A 631 20.17 8.52 -30.97
N LEU A 632 20.16 8.08 -29.72
CA LEU A 632 20.40 6.70 -29.30
C LEU A 632 19.11 6.09 -28.75
N VAL A 633 18.77 4.89 -29.22
CA VAL A 633 17.54 4.19 -28.84
C VAL A 633 17.89 2.81 -28.32
N LEU A 634 17.41 2.48 -27.12
CA LEU A 634 17.46 1.13 -26.57
C LEU A 634 16.07 0.51 -26.62
N ARG A 635 15.99 -0.69 -27.19
CA ARG A 635 14.77 -1.48 -27.34
C ARG A 635 14.93 -2.85 -26.73
N TYR A 636 13.82 -3.47 -26.36
CA TYR A 636 13.80 -4.83 -25.83
C TYR A 636 12.63 -5.63 -26.42
N ASN A 637 12.69 -6.96 -26.29
CA ASN A 637 11.54 -7.82 -26.57
C ASN A 637 11.37 -8.88 -25.47
N LEU A 638 10.14 -9.35 -25.30
CA LEU A 638 9.78 -10.35 -24.28
C LEU A 638 9.65 -11.77 -24.85
N ASP A 639 9.51 -11.87 -26.17
CA ASP A 639 9.22 -13.12 -26.88
C ASP A 639 10.47 -13.80 -27.47
N GLY A 640 11.61 -13.10 -27.52
CA GLY A 640 12.86 -13.60 -28.11
C GLY A 640 12.86 -13.61 -29.64
N SER A 641 11.80 -13.13 -30.30
CA SER A 641 11.62 -13.17 -31.76
C SER A 641 12.51 -12.23 -32.56
N GLN A 642 13.10 -11.21 -31.91
CA GLN A 642 13.87 -10.13 -32.53
C GLN A 642 13.09 -9.31 -33.58
N THR A 643 11.76 -9.35 -33.55
CA THR A 643 10.88 -8.60 -34.46
C THR A 643 9.92 -7.66 -33.74
N ASN A 644 9.47 -8.01 -32.53
CA ASN A 644 8.54 -7.21 -31.72
C ASN A 644 9.28 -6.35 -30.68
N TRP A 645 9.94 -5.30 -31.15
CA TRP A 645 10.74 -4.42 -30.30
C TRP A 645 9.91 -3.33 -29.61
N ILE A 646 10.05 -3.24 -28.28
CA ILE A 646 9.48 -2.19 -27.43
C ILE A 646 10.60 -1.20 -27.10
N VAL A 647 10.33 0.10 -27.21
CA VAL A 647 11.31 1.14 -26.87
C VAL A 647 11.39 1.28 -25.35
N ALA A 648 12.56 1.03 -24.79
CA ALA A 648 12.85 1.26 -23.37
C ALA A 648 13.35 2.69 -23.14
N ALA A 649 14.24 3.19 -23.99
CA ALA A 649 14.70 4.56 -23.93
C ALA A 649 15.04 5.13 -25.31
N ASN A 650 14.87 6.44 -25.43
CA ASN A 650 15.16 7.22 -26.61
C ASN A 650 15.75 8.58 -26.20
N ILE A 651 17.04 8.77 -26.42
CA ILE A 651 17.80 9.89 -25.89
C ILE A 651 18.56 10.64 -26.98
N ASP A 652 18.61 11.97 -26.87
CA ASP A 652 19.40 12.85 -27.76
C ASP A 652 20.84 13.04 -27.24
N GLN A 653 21.27 12.18 -26.30
CA GLN A 653 22.60 12.12 -25.69
C GLN A 653 23.35 10.86 -26.14
N ARG A 654 24.67 10.83 -25.92
CA ARG A 654 25.51 9.68 -26.31
C ARG A 654 25.43 8.51 -25.33
N ASP A 655 24.94 8.75 -24.12
CA ASP A 655 24.81 7.78 -23.04
C ASP A 655 23.56 8.06 -22.22
N GLY A 656 23.01 7.03 -21.59
CA GLY A 656 21.84 7.17 -20.75
C GLY A 656 21.50 5.91 -19.97
N PHE A 657 20.47 6.03 -19.14
CA PHE A 657 19.99 4.95 -18.28
C PHE A 657 18.56 4.61 -18.63
N THR A 658 18.23 3.32 -18.58
CA THR A 658 16.86 2.85 -18.73
C THR A 658 16.60 1.61 -17.92
N THR A 659 15.35 1.38 -17.55
CA THR A 659 14.94 0.13 -16.92
C THR A 659 14.43 -0.84 -17.99
N LEU A 660 14.94 -2.07 -17.95
CA LEU A 660 14.44 -3.20 -18.74
C LEU A 660 13.60 -4.11 -17.85
N PRO A 661 12.39 -4.51 -18.26
CA PRO A 661 11.54 -5.31 -17.41
C PRO A 661 11.98 -6.78 -17.34
N ARG A 662 11.57 -7.45 -16.27
CA ARG A 662 11.62 -8.91 -16.12
C ARG A 662 11.01 -9.59 -17.34
N GLY A 663 11.63 -10.68 -17.77
CA GLY A 663 11.20 -11.43 -18.95
C GLY A 663 11.73 -10.88 -20.27
N THR A 664 12.49 -9.78 -20.26
CA THR A 664 13.24 -9.32 -21.44
C THR A 664 14.17 -10.43 -21.92
N LYS A 665 14.03 -10.84 -23.18
CA LYS A 665 14.81 -11.93 -23.79
C LYS A 665 15.90 -11.43 -24.71
N ALA A 666 15.68 -10.32 -25.41
CA ALA A 666 16.71 -9.68 -26.20
C ALA A 666 16.64 -8.16 -26.11
N ILE A 667 17.76 -7.52 -26.40
CA ILE A 667 17.95 -6.07 -26.35
C ILE A 667 18.55 -5.63 -27.68
N SER A 668 18.15 -4.46 -28.17
CA SER A 668 18.67 -3.85 -29.39
C SER A 668 19.02 -2.39 -29.14
N ILE A 669 20.23 -1.98 -29.52
CA ILE A 669 20.64 -0.59 -29.58
C ILE A 669 20.63 -0.12 -31.03
N SER A 670 20.13 1.08 -31.25
CA SER A 670 19.99 1.66 -32.58
C SER A 670 20.25 3.15 -32.54
N THR A 671 20.73 3.70 -33.67
CA THR A 671 20.82 5.14 -33.87
C THR A 671 19.86 5.58 -34.94
N SER A 672 19.38 6.82 -34.82
CA SER A 672 18.61 7.49 -35.86
C SER A 672 19.41 8.70 -36.35
N GLU A 673 19.82 8.67 -37.62
CA GLU A 673 20.31 9.87 -38.32
C GLU A 673 19.25 10.42 -39.27
N ASP A 674 18.62 9.55 -40.06
CA ASP A 674 17.38 9.78 -40.84
C ASP A 674 16.53 8.48 -41.05
N ASP A 675 17.11 7.28 -40.86
CA ASP A 675 16.44 5.96 -40.76
C ASP A 675 16.97 5.18 -39.53
N PHE A 676 16.23 4.20 -39.02
CA PHE A 676 16.66 3.36 -37.89
C PHE A 676 17.70 2.32 -38.33
N ASN A 677 18.96 2.54 -37.96
CA ASN A 677 20.00 1.51 -38.11
C ASN A 677 20.15 0.76 -36.78
N ASN A 678 19.78 -0.52 -36.77
CA ASN A 678 20.10 -1.41 -35.66
C ASN A 678 21.62 -1.57 -35.61
N ILE A 679 22.24 -1.13 -34.53
CA ILE A 679 23.69 -1.20 -34.36
C ILE A 679 24.04 -2.55 -33.77
N CYS A 680 23.48 -2.91 -32.62
CA CYS A 680 23.85 -4.18 -32.00
C CYS A 680 22.73 -4.77 -31.15
N HIS A 681 22.73 -6.10 -31.06
CA HIS A 681 21.76 -6.89 -30.31
C HIS A 681 22.44 -7.71 -29.22
N ILE A 682 21.78 -7.83 -28.07
CA ILE A 682 22.18 -8.73 -26.98
C ILE A 682 21.11 -9.80 -26.85
N ASN A 683 21.47 -11.06 -27.12
CA ASN A 683 20.61 -12.23 -26.99
C ASN A 683 21.47 -13.44 -26.57
N PRO A 684 21.24 -14.04 -25.39
CA PRO A 684 20.18 -13.73 -24.45
C PRO A 684 20.43 -12.44 -23.66
N ALA A 685 19.35 -11.75 -23.27
CA ALA A 685 19.42 -10.53 -22.46
C ALA A 685 20.08 -10.77 -21.09
N THR A 686 20.05 -12.01 -20.58
CA THR A 686 20.78 -12.43 -19.36
C THR A 686 22.29 -12.26 -19.46
N SER A 687 22.84 -12.05 -20.67
CA SER A 687 24.26 -11.68 -20.84
C SER A 687 24.61 -10.34 -20.17
N LEU A 688 23.62 -9.47 -19.93
CA LEU A 688 23.79 -8.26 -19.12
C LEU A 688 24.08 -8.55 -17.65
N CYS A 689 23.69 -9.71 -17.15
CA CYS A 689 23.83 -10.05 -15.75
C CYS A 689 25.30 -10.41 -15.48
N ALA A 690 25.99 -9.63 -14.65
CA ALA A 690 27.34 -9.96 -14.22
C ALA A 690 27.38 -11.08 -13.18
N ASP A 691 26.23 -11.35 -12.53
CA ASP A 691 26.01 -12.45 -11.60
C ASP A 691 24.77 -13.28 -11.97
N ARG A 692 24.61 -14.44 -11.34
CA ARG A 692 23.56 -15.43 -11.65
C ARG A 692 22.14 -14.89 -11.44
N ASP A 693 21.98 -13.92 -10.55
CA ASP A 693 20.69 -13.38 -10.12
C ASP A 693 20.39 -12.01 -10.74
N CYS A 694 21.29 -11.51 -11.61
CA CYS A 694 21.22 -10.23 -12.28
C CYS A 694 21.17 -9.01 -11.34
N LEU A 695 21.79 -9.13 -10.15
CA LEU A 695 21.86 -8.03 -9.18
C LEU A 695 22.80 -6.93 -9.64
N THR A 696 23.86 -7.33 -10.34
CA THR A 696 24.86 -6.49 -10.98
C THR A 696 24.66 -6.59 -12.48
N VAL A 697 24.55 -5.44 -13.12
CA VAL A 697 24.14 -5.32 -14.51
C VAL A 697 25.23 -4.60 -15.26
N ARG A 698 25.76 -5.24 -16.29
CA ARG A 698 26.79 -4.71 -17.16
C ARG A 698 26.28 -3.51 -17.94
N SER A 699 27.15 -2.54 -18.18
CA SER A 699 26.88 -1.44 -19.10
C SER A 699 26.94 -1.93 -20.55
N ILE A 700 26.18 -1.31 -21.45
CA ILE A 700 26.21 -1.61 -22.89
C ILE A 700 26.93 -0.48 -23.63
N ASN A 701 28.00 -0.79 -24.33
CA ASN A 701 28.71 0.16 -25.19
C ASN A 701 28.61 -0.30 -26.64
N ALA A 702 27.92 0.47 -27.48
CA ALA A 702 27.81 0.16 -28.91
C ALA A 702 29.05 0.64 -29.68
N HIS A 703 29.52 -0.13 -30.65
CA HIS A 703 30.64 0.23 -31.53
C HIS A 703 30.49 -0.42 -32.92
N TRP A 704 31.31 0.01 -33.90
CA TRP A 704 31.46 -0.70 -35.18
C TRP A 704 32.60 -1.71 -35.05
N SER A 705 32.40 -2.96 -35.47
CA SER A 705 33.47 -3.94 -35.62
C SER A 705 34.33 -3.64 -36.86
N ALA A 706 35.49 -4.29 -36.95
CA ALA A 706 36.47 -4.04 -38.02
C ALA A 706 35.96 -4.35 -39.44
N ASP A 707 34.86 -5.11 -39.56
CA ASP A 707 34.14 -5.42 -40.79
C ASP A 707 32.98 -4.47 -41.09
N GLY A 708 32.79 -3.41 -40.28
CA GLY A 708 31.76 -2.40 -40.47
C GLY A 708 30.36 -2.83 -40.02
N LEU A 709 30.23 -3.95 -39.33
CA LEU A 709 28.98 -4.36 -38.67
C LEU A 709 28.90 -3.73 -37.27
N GLY A 710 27.70 -3.44 -36.77
CA GLY A 710 27.57 -2.91 -35.42
C GLY A 710 27.65 -4.02 -34.38
N ASN A 711 28.26 -3.75 -33.23
CA ASN A 711 28.43 -4.70 -32.12
C ASN A 711 28.30 -4.01 -30.74
N CYS A 712 28.00 -4.80 -29.71
CA CYS A 712 27.81 -4.35 -28.33
C CYS A 712 28.91 -4.94 -27.44
N ASP A 713 29.67 -4.09 -26.75
CA ASP A 713 30.54 -4.50 -25.65
C ASP A 713 29.81 -4.39 -24.32
N LEU A 714 29.95 -5.40 -23.47
CA LEU A 714 29.39 -5.41 -22.12
C LEU A 714 30.47 -5.03 -21.12
N GLY A 715 30.39 -3.79 -20.61
CA GLY A 715 31.31 -3.26 -19.61
C GLY A 715 30.91 -3.63 -18.19
N ASP A 716 31.88 -3.67 -17.29
CA ASP A 716 31.66 -3.94 -15.86
C ASP A 716 30.86 -2.83 -15.16
#